data_AF-A0A0D1EHE0-F1
#
_entry.id   AF-A0A0D1EHE0-F1
#
_cell.length_a   1.000
_cell.length_b   1.000
_cell.length_c   1.000
_cell.angle_alpha   90.00
_cell.angle_beta   90.00
_cell.angle_gamma   90.00
#
_symmetry.space_group_name_H-M   'P 1'
#
loop_
_entity.id
_entity.type
_entity.pdbx_description
1 polymer ?
#
loop_
_entity_poly.entity_id
_entity_poly.type
_entity_poly.pdbx_seq_one_letter_code
_entity_poly.pdbx_strand_id
1 'polypeptide(L)'
;MKSYSATLLSFALAAALATGTAWSAAGYIERTSIRDVGRVLATEGAHWAKVQADGLQLILTGTAPSEAARLRAVARAGRVVDPARVIDAMEVAARAPLGPPRYSLEILRNEGGISLIGLVPTEGGREALERGLRRFDEVTDMVDTADRAVPADWDPAVAFAMEALEDLPQAKISVVAGEVRITAIADSDAERRRLETQLSRAAPDEVSLKLDIAAPRPVITPFTLRFVHDGQTGRFDACAVDSAEAKGRVLAAATAAGFEGKADCTIALGVPSASWGQAAALAIGAVADLGGGSVTLSDADVTFVAAEGADPLLFERRAAELESDLPDIFSLTAINPDPVVIDGTGDGGNTPEFVATRSPEGQVQLRGRLRDEMQVAAVGSYGRALFGSGDTYVATRTDPDLPQGWPTRVLAGLDALSRLEAGAVVVQPDVVDLRGRTGNRNAEADLSRLLSEKLGEGANYRIDVEYMEELDPLLSIPTPEECLARLNAAQDGGKLSFAPGEAVIEETSAGLLGDLVAILRECERVAVEVAGHTDSQGREVMNQELSQARADAVRLALIERGVAPGQLVAVGYGETQPIADNDTEEGREANRRIAFTLLGRRSRSEIDADAELIEAQQEAAVADAAELGEDGAGETEGDAPSEEGAEAPAEEGQ
;
A
#
# COMPACT_ATOMS: atom_id res chain seq x y z
N MET A 1 120.99 16.01 7.67
CA MET A 1 119.65 16.57 7.98
C MET A 1 118.68 16.64 6.80
N LYS A 2 119.10 16.67 5.52
CA LYS A 2 118.17 16.72 4.37
C LYS A 2 117.46 15.38 4.02
N SER A 3 117.92 14.24 4.54
CA SER A 3 117.37 12.91 4.20
C SER A 3 116.14 12.50 5.03
N TYR A 4 116.13 12.78 6.35
CA TYR A 4 115.04 12.38 7.26
C TYR A 4 113.73 13.15 7.06
N SER A 5 113.81 14.41 6.63
CA SER A 5 112.63 15.25 6.33
C SER A 5 111.85 14.72 5.12
N ALA A 6 112.53 14.15 4.13
CA ALA A 6 111.89 13.55 2.96
C ALA A 6 111.14 12.25 3.32
N THR A 7 111.70 11.45 4.23
CA THR A 7 111.07 10.20 4.70
C THR A 7 109.81 10.48 5.53
N LEU A 8 109.87 11.41 6.49
CA LEU A 8 108.70 11.82 7.27
C LEU A 8 107.57 12.40 6.40
N LEU A 9 107.92 13.22 5.40
CA LEU A 9 106.96 13.76 4.45
C LEU A 9 106.29 12.63 3.63
N SER A 10 107.05 11.61 3.21
CA SER A 10 106.48 10.47 2.48
C SER A 10 105.53 9.60 3.31
N PHE A 11 105.83 9.36 4.60
CA PHE A 11 104.92 8.64 5.49
C PHE A 11 103.66 9.44 5.82
N ALA A 12 103.79 10.76 6.04
CA ALA A 12 102.63 11.63 6.26
C ALA A 12 101.74 11.70 5.01
N LEU A 13 102.34 11.80 3.81
CA LEU A 13 101.61 11.76 2.55
C LEU A 13 100.92 10.41 2.34
N ALA A 14 101.60 9.29 2.62
CA ALA A 14 101.04 7.95 2.52
C ALA A 14 99.89 7.73 3.51
N ALA A 15 100.02 8.21 4.75
CA ALA A 15 98.94 8.15 5.74
C ALA A 15 97.75 9.01 5.31
N ALA A 16 97.97 10.24 4.86
CA ALA A 16 96.91 11.12 4.36
C ALA A 16 96.20 10.52 3.13
N LEU A 17 96.96 9.92 2.20
CA LEU A 17 96.41 9.19 1.06
C LEU A 17 95.61 7.97 1.50
N ALA A 18 96.12 7.16 2.44
CA ALA A 18 95.42 5.97 2.94
C ALA A 18 94.13 6.33 3.70
N THR A 19 94.14 7.37 4.53
CA THR A 19 92.94 7.86 5.21
C THR A 19 91.96 8.46 4.21
N GLY A 20 92.45 9.23 3.23
CA GLY A 20 91.63 9.81 2.17
C GLY A 20 90.99 8.74 1.28
N THR A 21 91.71 7.69 0.91
CA THR A 21 91.18 6.56 0.14
C THR A 21 90.21 5.73 0.96
N ALA A 22 90.50 5.45 2.24
CA ALA A 22 89.59 4.72 3.12
C ALA A 22 88.27 5.48 3.33
N TRP A 23 88.33 6.79 3.59
CA TRP A 23 87.14 7.64 3.74
C TRP A 23 86.34 7.72 2.44
N SER A 24 87.04 7.86 1.30
CA SER A 24 86.39 7.87 -0.02
C SER A 24 85.74 6.53 -0.36
N ALA A 25 86.39 5.41 -0.01
CA ALA A 25 85.88 4.06 -0.22
C ALA A 25 84.67 3.76 0.68
N ALA A 26 84.73 4.11 1.96
CA ALA A 26 83.60 4.00 2.88
C ALA A 26 82.40 4.82 2.39
N GLY A 27 82.62 6.09 2.05
CA GLY A 27 81.55 6.94 1.50
C GLY A 27 81.04 6.47 0.13
N TYR A 28 81.86 5.80 -0.68
CA TYR A 28 81.40 5.17 -1.93
C TYR A 28 80.50 3.96 -1.66
N ILE A 29 80.89 3.08 -0.72
CA ILE A 29 80.11 1.90 -0.34
C ILE A 29 78.77 2.33 0.27
N GLU A 30 78.77 3.26 1.23
CA GLU A 30 77.56 3.79 1.86
C GLU A 30 76.57 4.36 0.84
N ARG A 31 77.05 5.27 -0.04
CA ARG A 31 76.20 5.87 -1.08
C ARG A 31 75.66 4.84 -2.06
N THR A 32 76.43 3.80 -2.36
CA THR A 32 76.00 2.73 -3.26
C THR A 32 74.96 1.82 -2.58
N SER A 33 75.21 1.41 -1.32
CA SER A 33 74.27 0.60 -0.54
C SER A 33 72.94 1.31 -0.29
N ILE A 34 72.95 2.60 0.07
CA ILE A 34 71.73 3.39 0.22
C ILE A 34 70.95 3.44 -1.10
N ARG A 35 71.63 3.70 -2.21
CA ARG A 35 71.00 3.81 -3.54
C ARG A 35 70.38 2.49 -3.98
N ASP A 36 71.10 1.38 -3.83
CA ASP A 36 70.66 0.08 -4.36
C ASP A 36 69.57 -0.54 -3.49
N VAL A 37 69.70 -0.49 -2.16
CA VAL A 37 68.63 -0.94 -1.25
C VAL A 37 67.42 -0.04 -1.35
N GLY A 38 67.62 1.28 -1.39
CA GLY A 38 66.53 2.25 -1.57
C GLY A 38 65.77 2.04 -2.87
N ARG A 39 66.48 1.71 -3.96
CA ARG A 39 65.84 1.36 -5.25
C ARG A 39 64.99 0.11 -5.12
N VAL A 40 65.50 -0.98 -4.54
CA VAL A 40 64.77 -2.25 -4.39
C VAL A 40 63.52 -2.07 -3.52
N LEU A 41 63.65 -1.38 -2.38
CA LEU A 41 62.51 -1.10 -1.51
C LEU A 41 61.46 -0.24 -2.20
N ALA A 42 61.86 0.79 -2.95
CA ALA A 42 60.94 1.61 -3.73
C ALA A 42 60.26 0.82 -4.85
N THR A 43 60.99 0.02 -5.64
CA THR A 43 60.40 -0.75 -6.75
C THR A 43 59.40 -1.80 -6.28
N GLU A 44 59.57 -2.33 -5.06
CA GLU A 44 58.68 -3.35 -4.51
C GLU A 44 57.62 -2.77 -3.55
N GLY A 45 57.33 -1.46 -3.66
CA GLY A 45 56.21 -0.79 -2.98
C GLY A 45 56.44 -0.41 -1.52
N ALA A 46 57.68 -0.49 -1.02
CA ALA A 46 58.05 -0.11 0.35
C ALA A 46 58.58 1.33 0.43
N HIS A 47 57.88 2.29 -0.20
CA HIS A 47 58.26 3.72 -0.23
C HIS A 47 58.27 4.39 1.16
N TRP A 48 57.59 3.79 2.13
CA TRP A 48 57.55 4.23 3.52
C TRP A 48 58.81 3.87 4.30
N ALA A 49 59.66 2.95 3.79
CA ALA A 49 60.93 2.57 4.41
C ALA A 49 62.07 3.47 3.92
N LYS A 50 62.75 4.14 4.86
CA LYS A 50 63.92 4.97 4.61
C LYS A 50 65.19 4.20 4.95
N VAL A 51 66.21 4.39 4.11
CA VAL A 51 67.49 3.70 4.22
C VAL A 51 68.58 4.70 4.62
N GLN A 52 69.29 4.41 5.71
CA GLN A 52 70.49 5.12 6.13
C GLN A 52 71.65 4.14 6.23
N ALA A 53 72.88 4.60 6.02
CA ALA A 53 74.07 3.77 6.20
C ALA A 53 75.05 4.45 7.16
N ASP A 54 75.69 3.63 8.00
CA ASP A 54 76.80 4.01 8.88
C ASP A 54 77.93 2.98 8.67
N GLY A 55 78.95 3.35 7.91
CA GLY A 55 80.01 2.45 7.46
C GLY A 55 79.45 1.28 6.64
N LEU A 56 79.49 0.09 7.25
CA LEU A 56 78.94 -1.12 6.62
C LEU A 56 77.51 -1.42 7.07
N GLN A 57 77.00 -0.82 8.13
CA GLN A 57 75.64 -1.08 8.63
C GLN A 57 74.61 -0.26 7.88
N LEU A 58 73.43 -0.84 7.71
CA LEU A 58 72.31 -0.24 7.01
C LEU A 58 71.09 -0.23 7.93
N ILE A 59 70.62 0.96 8.28
CA ILE A 59 69.53 1.17 9.22
C ILE A 59 68.27 1.49 8.41
N LEU A 60 67.26 0.64 8.57
CA LEU A 60 65.93 0.85 7.99
C LEU A 60 65.05 1.54 9.02
N THR A 61 64.46 2.67 8.64
CA THR A 61 63.54 3.47 9.49
C THR A 61 62.25 3.77 8.76
N GLY A 62 61.19 4.13 9.48
CA GLY A 62 59.88 4.47 8.90
C GLY A 62 58.75 3.64 9.49
N THR A 63 57.52 3.90 9.06
CA THR A 63 56.32 3.27 9.61
C THR A 63 55.68 2.34 8.59
N ALA A 64 55.71 1.04 8.86
CA ALA A 64 55.13 -0.01 8.02
C ALA A 64 53.61 -0.09 8.19
N PRO A 65 52.83 -0.30 7.11
CA PRO A 65 51.38 -0.44 7.18
C PRO A 65 50.91 -1.74 7.86
N SER A 66 51.79 -2.73 7.97
CA SER A 66 51.54 -3.98 8.71
C SER A 66 52.87 -4.66 9.08
N GLU A 67 52.84 -5.55 10.07
CA GLU A 67 54.00 -6.34 10.47
C GLU A 67 54.56 -7.17 9.29
N ALA A 68 53.68 -7.74 8.46
CA ALA A 68 54.07 -8.46 7.26
C ALA A 68 54.76 -7.56 6.21
N ALA A 69 54.42 -6.27 6.14
CA ALA A 69 55.10 -5.32 5.26
C ALA A 69 56.50 -4.95 5.81
N ARG A 70 56.62 -4.76 7.13
CA ARG A 70 57.90 -4.51 7.83
C ARG A 70 58.90 -5.62 7.58
N LEU A 71 58.53 -6.87 7.89
CA LEU A 71 59.41 -8.03 7.73
C LEU A 71 59.81 -8.27 6.27
N ARG A 72 58.91 -8.02 5.31
CA ARG A 72 59.23 -8.09 3.88
C ARG A 72 60.27 -7.04 3.46
N ALA A 73 60.18 -5.82 3.98
CA ALA A 73 61.17 -4.77 3.69
C ALA A 73 62.56 -5.14 4.22
N VAL A 74 62.67 -5.65 5.45
CA VAL A 74 63.95 -6.14 6.02
C VAL A 74 64.53 -7.28 5.18
N ALA A 75 63.72 -8.28 4.85
CA ALA A 75 64.14 -9.43 4.06
C ALA A 75 64.63 -9.04 2.65
N ARG A 76 64.02 -8.01 2.04
CA ARG A 76 64.42 -7.49 0.72
C ARG A 76 65.73 -6.73 0.78
N ALA A 77 65.92 -5.87 1.78
CA ALA A 77 67.19 -5.19 2.00
C ALA A 77 68.34 -6.19 2.19
N GLY A 78 68.10 -7.28 2.95
CA GLY A 78 69.05 -8.37 3.16
C GLY A 78 69.37 -9.23 1.93
N ARG A 79 68.70 -9.04 0.79
CA ARG A 79 69.09 -9.67 -0.49
C ARG A 79 70.14 -8.85 -1.24
N VAL A 80 70.17 -7.54 -1.00
CA VAL A 80 71.06 -6.59 -1.69
C VAL A 80 72.36 -6.42 -0.91
N VAL A 81 72.28 -6.42 0.42
CA VAL A 81 73.43 -6.40 1.33
C VAL A 81 73.31 -7.57 2.31
N ASP A 82 74.43 -8.02 2.89
CA ASP A 82 74.42 -9.11 3.89
C ASP A 82 73.38 -8.82 5.00
N PRO A 83 72.45 -9.76 5.30
CA PRO A 83 71.42 -9.57 6.32
C PRO A 83 71.98 -9.18 7.70
N ALA A 84 73.19 -9.62 8.07
CA ALA A 84 73.83 -9.26 9.33
C ALA A 84 74.16 -7.77 9.44
N ARG A 85 74.14 -7.04 8.32
CA ARG A 85 74.40 -5.60 8.25
C ARG A 85 73.12 -4.76 8.31
N VAL A 86 71.93 -5.37 8.22
CA VAL A 86 70.65 -4.66 8.21
C VAL A 86 70.09 -4.55 9.63
N ILE A 87 69.92 -3.32 10.10
CA ILE A 87 69.30 -3.01 11.39
C ILE A 87 67.87 -2.52 11.12
N ASP A 88 66.90 -3.26 11.66
CA ASP A 88 65.49 -2.89 11.59
C ASP A 88 65.13 -1.94 12.74
N ALA A 89 64.90 -0.67 12.42
CA ALA A 89 64.41 0.37 13.31
C ALA A 89 63.09 0.96 12.78
N MET A 90 62.29 0.13 12.09
CA MET A 90 60.97 0.52 11.58
C MET A 90 59.86 0.23 12.61
N GLU A 91 58.84 1.07 12.63
CA GLU A 91 57.64 0.91 13.46
C GLU A 91 56.48 0.37 12.62
N VAL A 92 55.42 -0.14 13.25
CA VAL A 92 54.18 -0.55 12.56
C VAL A 92 53.06 0.41 12.90
N ALA A 93 52.32 0.87 11.88
CA ALA A 93 51.17 1.73 12.06
C ALA A 93 50.13 1.06 12.96
N ALA A 94 49.75 1.72 14.05
CA ALA A 94 48.65 1.27 14.89
C ALA A 94 47.34 1.30 14.09
N ARG A 95 46.54 0.22 14.14
CA ARG A 95 45.18 0.26 13.59
C ARG A 95 44.35 1.23 14.41
N ALA A 96 43.58 2.08 13.72
CA ALA A 96 42.57 2.90 14.38
C ALA A 96 41.63 1.99 15.21
N PRO A 97 41.30 2.37 16.45
CA PRO A 97 40.36 1.61 17.24
C PRO A 97 39.02 1.55 16.50
N LEU A 98 38.43 0.35 16.41
CA LEU A 98 37.06 0.19 15.94
C LEU A 98 36.17 0.99 16.89
N GLY A 99 35.36 1.90 16.35
CA GLY A 99 34.35 2.60 17.15
C GLY A 99 33.37 1.59 17.78
N PRO A 100 32.72 1.94 18.89
CA PRO A 100 31.77 1.05 19.52
C PRO A 100 30.62 0.69 18.57
N PRO A 101 30.11 -0.57 18.59
CA PRO A 101 29.01 -0.99 17.73
C PRO A 101 27.75 -0.20 18.08
N ARG A 102 26.99 0.26 17.09
CA ARG A 102 25.76 1.03 17.37
C ARG A 102 24.65 0.11 17.88
N TYR A 103 23.65 0.66 18.56
CA TYR A 103 22.42 -0.07 18.81
C TYR A 103 21.73 -0.36 17.49
N SER A 104 21.26 -1.58 17.34
CA SER A 104 20.56 -2.05 16.14
C SER A 104 19.70 -3.24 16.52
N LEU A 105 18.49 -3.30 16.00
CA LEU A 105 17.59 -4.44 16.17
C LEU A 105 17.08 -4.84 14.79
N GLU A 106 17.30 -6.09 14.41
CA GLU A 106 16.66 -6.72 13.26
C GLU A 106 15.59 -7.68 13.76
N ILE A 107 14.40 -7.56 13.18
CA ILE A 107 13.23 -8.41 13.43
C ILE A 107 12.90 -9.07 12.10
N LEU A 108 12.91 -10.40 12.08
CA LEU A 108 12.53 -11.21 10.93
C LEU A 108 11.23 -11.92 11.28
N ARG A 109 10.16 -11.69 10.52
CA ARG A 109 8.88 -12.38 10.67
C ARG A 109 8.55 -13.14 9.39
N ASN A 110 8.14 -14.39 9.56
CA ASN A 110 7.55 -15.22 8.52
C ASN A 110 6.39 -16.02 9.12
N GLU A 111 5.83 -16.95 8.34
CA GLU A 111 4.73 -17.82 8.79
C GLU A 111 5.11 -18.74 9.96
N GLY A 112 6.40 -19.06 10.13
CA GLY A 112 6.93 -19.94 11.18
C GLY A 112 7.54 -19.20 12.38
N GLY A 113 7.13 -17.95 12.61
CA GLY A 113 7.48 -17.17 13.79
C GLY A 113 8.38 -15.95 13.55
N ILE A 114 8.90 -15.42 14.65
CA ILE A 114 9.70 -14.20 14.72
C ILE A 114 11.12 -14.54 15.18
N SER A 115 12.12 -13.92 14.56
CA SER A 115 13.51 -13.96 14.99
C SER A 115 14.06 -12.56 15.23
N LEU A 116 14.70 -12.35 16.37
CA LEU A 116 15.23 -11.06 16.82
C LEU A 116 16.75 -11.14 16.92
N ILE A 117 17.44 -10.21 16.27
CA ILE A 117 18.91 -10.19 16.26
C ILE A 117 19.35 -8.75 16.47
N GLY A 118 20.24 -8.49 17.42
CA GLY A 118 20.71 -7.13 17.60
C GLY A 118 21.43 -6.84 18.89
N LEU A 119 21.74 -5.55 19.07
CA LEU A 119 22.30 -4.98 20.28
C LEU A 119 21.37 -3.86 20.74
N VAL A 120 20.78 -4.02 21.92
CA VAL A 120 19.80 -3.07 22.48
C VAL A 120 20.28 -2.50 23.82
N PRO A 121 19.71 -1.38 24.28
CA PRO A 121 19.97 -0.86 25.62
C PRO A 121 19.58 -1.85 26.71
N THR A 122 20.39 -1.94 27.77
CA THR A 122 20.05 -2.75 28.95
C THR A 122 18.85 -2.18 29.71
N GLU A 123 18.81 -0.87 29.92
CA GLU A 123 17.69 -0.18 30.56
C GLU A 123 16.61 0.18 29.51
N GLY A 124 15.35 -0.17 29.78
CA GLY A 124 14.20 0.09 28.91
C GLY A 124 14.09 -0.80 27.66
N GLY A 125 15.21 -1.03 26.96
CA GLY A 125 15.24 -1.71 25.67
C GLY A 125 14.76 -3.17 25.70
N ARG A 126 15.19 -3.95 26.70
CA ARG A 126 14.79 -5.37 26.79
C ARG A 126 13.35 -5.55 27.27
N GLU A 127 12.90 -4.75 28.23
CA GLU A 127 11.51 -4.79 28.74
C GLU A 127 10.50 -4.33 27.68
N ALA A 128 10.85 -3.35 26.85
CA ALA A 128 10.02 -2.92 25.73
C ALA A 128 9.82 -4.05 24.70
N LEU A 129 10.88 -4.79 24.38
CA LEU A 129 10.80 -5.95 23.48
C LEU A 129 9.93 -7.06 24.08
N GLU A 130 10.16 -7.44 25.34
CA GLU A 130 9.38 -8.49 25.98
C GLU A 130 7.88 -8.17 26.05
N ARG A 131 7.51 -6.90 26.28
CA ARG A 131 6.10 -6.47 26.21
C ARG A 131 5.52 -6.57 24.81
N GLY A 132 6.27 -6.15 23.79
CA GLY A 132 5.86 -6.24 22.39
C GLY A 132 5.68 -7.67 21.91
N LEU A 133 6.50 -8.59 22.39
CA LEU A 133 6.56 -9.97 21.90
C LEU A 133 5.56 -10.92 22.54
N ARG A 134 4.94 -10.57 23.67
CA ARG A 134 3.92 -11.39 24.36
C ARG A 134 2.71 -11.76 23.50
N ARG A 135 2.51 -11.04 22.40
CA ARG A 135 1.42 -11.19 21.44
C ARG A 135 1.69 -12.32 20.43
N PHE A 136 2.89 -12.90 20.44
CA PHE A 136 3.35 -13.85 19.44
C PHE A 136 3.87 -15.13 20.11
N ASP A 137 3.50 -16.29 19.57
CA ASP A 137 3.78 -17.59 20.20
C ASP A 137 5.18 -18.14 19.88
N GLU A 138 5.66 -17.98 18.64
CA GLU A 138 6.95 -18.52 18.18
C GLU A 138 7.99 -17.41 18.02
N VAL A 139 8.80 -17.17 19.06
CA VAL A 139 9.83 -16.13 19.08
C VAL A 139 11.22 -16.71 19.37
N THR A 140 12.16 -16.48 18.46
CA THR A 140 13.59 -16.76 18.63
C THR A 140 14.33 -15.47 18.98
N ASP A 141 14.90 -15.39 20.17
CA ASP A 141 15.62 -14.21 20.66
C ASP A 141 17.14 -14.44 20.63
N MET A 142 17.84 -13.67 19.78
CA MET A 142 19.30 -13.59 19.69
C MET A 142 19.79 -12.15 19.93
N VAL A 143 19.12 -11.41 20.80
CA VAL A 143 19.42 -10.00 21.12
C VAL A 143 20.37 -9.90 22.31
N ASP A 144 21.49 -9.20 22.10
CA ASP A 144 22.43 -8.80 23.15
C ASP A 144 22.06 -7.43 23.74
N THR A 145 22.54 -7.14 24.95
CA THR A 145 22.34 -5.84 25.61
C THR A 145 23.66 -5.11 25.85
N ALA A 146 23.62 -3.77 25.85
CA ALA A 146 24.73 -2.94 26.27
C ALA A 146 24.27 -1.74 27.10
N ASP A 147 25.10 -1.34 28.06
CA ASP A 147 24.87 -0.22 28.96
C ASP A 147 25.61 1.04 28.46
N ARG A 148 24.93 1.82 27.62
CA ARG A 148 25.45 3.05 27.00
C ARG A 148 24.31 4.04 26.76
N ALA A 149 24.66 5.31 26.54
CA ALA A 149 23.71 6.38 26.25
C ALA A 149 22.72 5.98 25.13
N VAL A 150 21.44 5.98 25.48
CA VAL A 150 20.33 5.60 24.61
C VAL A 150 19.92 6.81 23.77
N PRO A 151 19.83 6.68 22.43
CA PRO A 151 19.25 7.71 21.57
C PRO A 151 17.79 7.99 21.97
N ALA A 152 17.36 9.26 21.96
CA ALA A 152 16.01 9.64 22.40
C ALA A 152 14.89 9.03 21.53
N ASP A 153 15.20 8.77 20.26
CA ASP A 153 14.35 8.17 19.24
C ASP A 153 14.29 6.64 19.29
N TRP A 154 15.10 5.99 20.14
CA TRP A 154 15.20 4.53 20.19
C TRP A 154 13.89 3.86 20.65
N ASP A 155 13.34 4.30 21.78
CA ASP A 155 12.12 3.68 22.33
C ASP A 155 10.90 3.89 21.42
N PRO A 156 10.64 5.10 20.86
CA PRO A 156 9.61 5.29 19.84
C PRO A 156 9.81 4.41 18.60
N ALA A 157 11.05 4.25 18.13
CA ALA A 157 11.35 3.42 16.96
C ALA A 157 11.08 1.94 17.22
N VAL A 158 11.44 1.42 18.40
CA VAL A 158 11.14 0.03 18.78
C VAL A 158 9.64 -0.19 18.98
N ALA A 159 8.94 0.77 19.60
CA ALA A 159 7.49 0.68 19.76
C ALA A 159 6.76 0.63 18.41
N PHE A 160 7.09 1.55 17.50
CA PHE A 160 6.58 1.55 16.13
C PHE A 160 6.93 0.26 15.38
N ALA A 161 8.15 -0.26 15.53
CA ALA A 161 8.55 -1.52 14.91
C ALA A 161 7.73 -2.73 15.40
N MET A 162 7.40 -2.80 16.69
CA MET A 162 6.52 -3.84 17.25
C MET A 162 5.08 -3.70 16.74
N GLU A 163 4.61 -2.47 16.58
CA GLU A 163 3.27 -2.18 16.06
C GLU A 163 3.15 -2.56 14.58
N ALA A 164 4.12 -2.14 13.77
CA ALA A 164 4.22 -2.50 12.35
C ALA A 164 4.36 -4.00 12.16
N LEU A 165 5.01 -4.70 13.09
CA LEU A 165 5.17 -6.14 13.04
C LEU A 165 3.82 -6.85 12.93
N GLU A 166 2.76 -6.38 13.60
CA GLU A 166 1.43 -7.01 13.62
C GLU A 166 0.81 -7.14 12.23
N ASP A 167 0.86 -6.06 11.45
CA ASP A 167 0.25 -5.97 10.11
C ASP A 167 1.12 -6.62 9.00
N LEU A 168 2.33 -7.07 9.34
CA LEU A 168 3.31 -7.53 8.37
C LEU A 168 3.67 -9.01 8.58
N PRO A 169 2.91 -9.97 8.02
CA PRO A 169 3.12 -11.40 8.23
C PRO A 169 4.43 -11.93 7.65
N GLN A 170 4.98 -11.25 6.64
CA GLN A 170 6.28 -11.56 6.03
C GLN A 170 7.11 -10.29 5.88
N ALA A 171 8.00 -10.04 6.85
CA ALA A 171 8.80 -8.82 6.85
C ALA A 171 10.15 -8.96 7.55
N LYS A 172 11.07 -8.09 7.13
CA LYS A 172 12.28 -7.72 7.85
C LYS A 172 12.14 -6.27 8.30
N ILE A 173 12.14 -6.04 9.61
CA ILE A 173 12.17 -4.71 10.21
C ILE A 173 13.57 -4.49 10.79
N SER A 174 14.22 -3.39 10.41
CA SER A 174 15.54 -3.01 10.91
C SER A 174 15.44 -1.66 11.59
N VAL A 175 15.71 -1.64 12.90
CA VAL A 175 15.70 -0.45 13.74
C VAL A 175 17.13 -0.06 14.06
N VAL A 176 17.50 1.17 13.74
CA VAL A 176 18.75 1.81 14.14
C VAL A 176 18.44 3.22 14.64
N ALA A 177 19.40 3.87 15.29
CA ALA A 177 19.23 5.27 15.72
C ALA A 177 18.86 6.17 14.51
N GLY A 178 17.67 6.78 14.60
CA GLY A 178 17.08 7.74 13.69
C GLY A 178 16.34 7.12 12.49
N GLU A 179 16.31 5.79 12.34
CA GLU A 179 15.77 5.14 11.15
C GLU A 179 15.13 3.79 11.46
N VAL A 180 13.91 3.59 10.94
CA VAL A 180 13.26 2.28 10.86
C VAL A 180 13.11 1.93 9.39
N ARG A 181 13.70 0.81 8.98
CA ARG A 181 13.53 0.24 7.63
C ARG A 181 12.64 -0.98 7.70
N ILE A 182 11.58 -0.99 6.91
CA ILE A 182 10.66 -2.12 6.78
C ILE A 182 10.77 -2.64 5.35
N THR A 183 11.19 -3.89 5.21
CA THR A 183 11.10 -4.64 3.96
C THR A 183 10.02 -5.70 4.14
N ALA A 184 8.97 -5.70 3.33
CA ALA A 184 7.84 -6.61 3.51
C ALA A 184 7.28 -7.12 2.17
N ILE A 185 6.46 -8.17 2.25
CA ILE A 185 5.68 -8.68 1.13
C ILE A 185 4.20 -8.46 1.47
N ALA A 186 3.48 -7.84 0.54
CA ALA A 186 2.02 -7.73 0.55
C ALA A 186 1.41 -8.74 -0.43
N ASP A 187 0.17 -9.16 -0.21
CA ASP A 187 -0.55 -10.12 -1.06
C ASP A 187 -1.02 -9.49 -2.38
N SER A 188 -1.23 -8.18 -2.39
CA SER A 188 -1.69 -7.44 -3.56
C SER A 188 -1.15 -6.01 -3.61
N ASP A 189 -1.25 -5.37 -4.78
CA ASP A 189 -0.88 -3.96 -4.95
C ASP A 189 -1.77 -3.02 -4.09
N ALA A 190 -3.06 -3.35 -3.96
CA ALA A 190 -3.98 -2.63 -3.10
C ALA A 190 -3.57 -2.70 -1.62
N GLU A 191 -3.18 -3.89 -1.16
CA GLU A 191 -2.65 -4.06 0.19
C GLU A 191 -1.30 -3.35 0.39
N ARG A 192 -0.39 -3.41 -0.59
CA ARG A 192 0.87 -2.65 -0.55
C ARG A 192 0.61 -1.17 -0.29
N ARG A 193 -0.25 -0.53 -1.09
CA ARG A 193 -0.59 0.90 -0.96
C ARG A 193 -1.21 1.23 0.40
N ARG A 194 -2.08 0.35 0.88
CA ARG A 194 -2.69 0.46 2.21
C ARG A 194 -1.64 0.42 3.31
N LEU A 195 -0.76 -0.59 3.30
CA LEU A 195 0.32 -0.75 4.28
C LEU A 195 1.28 0.43 4.24
N GLU A 196 1.66 0.90 3.05
CA GLU A 196 2.51 2.08 2.88
C GLU A 196 1.90 3.34 3.51
N THR A 197 0.62 3.58 3.25
CA THR A 197 -0.12 4.73 3.80
C THR A 197 -0.23 4.61 5.32
N GLN A 198 -0.65 3.44 5.81
CA GLN A 198 -0.85 3.18 7.23
C GLN A 198 0.46 3.31 8.03
N LEU A 199 1.53 2.69 7.56
CA LEU A 199 2.84 2.75 8.21
C LEU A 199 3.43 4.17 8.16
N SER A 200 3.20 4.91 7.07
CA SER A 200 3.65 6.30 6.96
C SER A 200 2.89 7.23 7.89
N ARG A 201 1.58 7.01 8.11
CA ARG A 201 0.76 7.78 9.05
C ARG A 201 1.08 7.45 10.52
N ALA A 202 1.40 6.19 10.80
CA ALA A 202 1.72 5.72 12.16
C ALA A 202 3.17 6.00 12.58
N ALA A 203 4.06 6.38 11.65
CA ALA A 203 5.45 6.66 11.96
C ALA A 203 5.60 7.90 12.86
N PRO A 204 6.36 7.81 13.97
CA PRO A 204 6.67 8.98 14.80
C PRO A 204 7.49 10.03 14.04
N ASP A 205 7.27 11.32 14.33
CA ASP A 205 7.96 12.45 13.66
C ASP A 205 9.49 12.38 13.81
N GLU A 206 10.00 11.79 14.89
CA GLU A 206 11.43 11.68 15.18
C GLU A 206 12.12 10.52 14.43
N VAL A 207 11.36 9.67 13.73
CA VAL A 207 11.86 8.44 13.08
C VAL A 207 11.85 8.57 11.56
N SER A 208 13.01 8.41 10.91
CA SER A 208 13.07 8.28 9.45
C SER A 208 12.56 6.90 9.03
N LEU A 209 11.33 6.81 8.54
CA LEU A 209 10.78 5.57 7.98
C LEU A 209 11.30 5.33 6.55
N LYS A 210 11.75 4.10 6.27
CA LYS A 210 12.05 3.61 4.92
C LYS A 210 11.28 2.33 4.63
N LEU A 211 10.36 2.40 3.67
CA LEU A 211 9.53 1.28 3.25
C LEU A 211 10.06 0.68 1.95
N ASP A 212 10.11 -0.64 1.88
CA ASP A 212 10.35 -1.44 0.69
C ASP A 212 9.38 -2.63 0.70
N ILE A 213 8.15 -2.39 0.26
CA ILE A 213 7.07 -3.39 0.27
C ILE A 213 6.88 -3.91 -1.16
N ALA A 214 7.09 -5.20 -1.37
CA ALA A 214 6.85 -5.86 -2.65
C ALA A 214 5.44 -6.45 -2.70
N ALA A 215 4.80 -6.41 -3.86
CA ALA A 215 3.55 -7.11 -4.12
C ALA A 215 3.71 -8.04 -5.34
N PRO A 216 3.04 -9.21 -5.38
CA PRO A 216 2.95 -10.05 -6.54
C PRO A 216 2.47 -9.27 -7.76
N ARG A 217 3.01 -9.60 -8.94
CA ARG A 217 2.53 -9.01 -10.19
C ARG A 217 1.11 -9.51 -10.44
N PRO A 218 0.14 -8.62 -10.69
CA PRO A 218 -1.21 -9.04 -10.99
C PRO A 218 -1.24 -9.82 -12.31
N VAL A 219 -2.10 -10.82 -12.39
CA VAL A 219 -2.46 -11.46 -13.66
C VAL A 219 -3.61 -10.64 -14.25
N ILE A 220 -3.42 -10.06 -15.43
CA ILE A 220 -4.43 -9.25 -16.10
C ILE A 220 -4.93 -10.01 -17.32
N THR A 221 -6.26 -10.19 -17.40
CA THR A 221 -6.95 -10.79 -18.55
C THR A 221 -8.29 -10.05 -18.78
N PRO A 222 -8.61 -9.62 -20.01
CA PRO A 222 -7.69 -9.53 -21.15
C PRO A 222 -6.51 -8.59 -20.86
N PHE A 223 -5.35 -8.86 -21.44
CA PHE A 223 -4.17 -8.01 -21.29
C PHE A 223 -4.36 -6.78 -22.17
N THR A 224 -4.61 -5.61 -21.58
CA THR A 224 -5.06 -4.42 -22.32
C THR A 224 -4.11 -3.23 -22.19
N LEU A 225 -3.87 -2.55 -23.31
CA LEU A 225 -3.25 -1.23 -23.36
C LEU A 225 -4.09 -0.35 -24.27
N ARG A 226 -4.44 0.85 -23.81
CA ARG A 226 -5.22 1.82 -24.56
C ARG A 226 -4.60 3.20 -24.45
N PHE A 227 -4.29 3.78 -25.60
CA PHE A 227 -3.75 5.12 -25.73
C PHE A 227 -4.70 5.99 -26.56
N VAL A 228 -4.98 7.20 -26.08
CA VAL A 228 -5.88 8.16 -26.73
C VAL A 228 -5.10 9.45 -26.97
N HIS A 229 -5.32 10.06 -28.14
CA HIS A 229 -4.72 11.33 -28.53
C HIS A 229 -5.82 12.28 -29.02
N ASP A 230 -5.94 13.45 -28.38
CA ASP A 230 -6.99 14.44 -28.69
C ASP A 230 -6.60 15.44 -29.79
N GLY A 231 -5.38 15.31 -30.33
CA GLY A 231 -4.79 16.19 -31.34
C GLY A 231 -3.73 17.15 -30.78
N GLN A 232 -3.64 17.28 -29.46
CA GLN A 232 -2.59 18.05 -28.79
C GLN A 232 -1.84 17.21 -27.75
N THR A 233 -2.58 16.43 -26.97
CA THR A 233 -2.04 15.64 -25.87
C THR A 233 -2.45 14.18 -25.98
N GLY A 234 -1.50 13.32 -25.62
CA GLY A 234 -1.74 11.89 -25.45
C GLY A 234 -2.06 11.55 -24.01
N ARG A 235 -2.87 10.52 -23.78
CA ARG A 235 -3.11 9.91 -22.46
C ARG A 235 -3.31 8.40 -22.56
N PHE A 236 -3.07 7.70 -21.45
CA PHE A 236 -3.38 6.28 -21.33
C PHE A 236 -4.70 6.12 -20.58
N ASP A 237 -5.70 5.50 -21.21
CA ASP A 237 -6.91 5.04 -20.51
C ASP A 237 -6.63 3.69 -19.82
N ALA A 238 -5.70 2.89 -20.37
CA ALA A 238 -5.22 1.64 -19.78
C ALA A 238 -3.77 1.38 -20.19
N CYS A 239 -2.95 0.86 -19.28
CA CYS A 239 -1.57 0.48 -19.63
C CYS A 239 -1.11 -0.75 -18.83
N ALA A 240 -1.17 -1.92 -19.45
CA ALA A 240 -0.51 -3.13 -18.97
C ALA A 240 0.75 -3.43 -19.81
N VAL A 241 1.83 -3.82 -19.14
CA VAL A 241 3.11 -4.20 -19.76
C VAL A 241 3.72 -5.38 -19.00
N ASP A 242 4.54 -6.19 -19.66
CA ASP A 242 5.10 -7.43 -19.10
C ASP A 242 6.46 -7.22 -18.39
N SER A 243 7.13 -6.12 -18.70
CA SER A 243 8.49 -5.85 -18.25
C SER A 243 8.80 -4.35 -18.15
N ALA A 244 9.85 -4.01 -17.39
CA ALA A 244 10.36 -2.64 -17.31
C ALA A 244 10.91 -2.14 -18.66
N GLU A 245 11.44 -3.03 -19.50
CA GLU A 245 11.88 -2.69 -20.85
C GLU A 245 10.71 -2.33 -21.75
N ALA A 246 9.65 -3.14 -21.76
CA ALA A 246 8.42 -2.84 -22.49
C ALA A 246 7.80 -1.52 -22.00
N LYS A 247 7.77 -1.30 -20.67
CA LYS A 247 7.35 -0.01 -20.08
C LYS A 247 8.15 1.15 -20.67
N GLY A 248 9.48 1.07 -20.66
CA GLY A 248 10.34 2.11 -21.21
C GLY A 248 10.07 2.40 -22.69
N ARG A 249 9.86 1.35 -23.50
CA ARG A 249 9.55 1.47 -24.92
C ARG A 249 8.20 2.14 -25.19
N VAL A 250 7.15 1.68 -24.49
CA VAL A 250 5.80 2.22 -24.60
C VAL A 250 5.75 3.68 -24.17
N LEU A 251 6.38 4.02 -23.03
CA LEU A 251 6.42 5.40 -22.54
C LEU A 251 7.22 6.33 -23.45
N ALA A 252 8.30 5.84 -24.07
CA ALA A 252 9.04 6.63 -25.05
C ALA A 252 8.18 6.96 -26.28
N ALA A 253 7.42 5.98 -26.80
CA ALA A 253 6.48 6.19 -27.90
C ALA A 253 5.36 7.17 -27.51
N ALA A 254 4.77 7.00 -26.33
CA ALA A 254 3.73 7.90 -25.82
C ALA A 254 4.24 9.33 -25.62
N THR A 255 5.45 9.50 -25.09
CA THR A 255 6.06 10.84 -24.91
C THR A 255 6.31 11.51 -26.27
N ALA A 256 6.75 10.74 -27.27
CA ALA A 256 6.87 11.24 -28.65
C ALA A 256 5.50 11.62 -29.25
N ALA A 257 4.43 10.98 -28.79
CA ALA A 257 3.03 11.25 -29.11
C ALA A 257 2.39 12.31 -28.19
N GLY A 258 3.17 13.17 -27.52
CA GLY A 258 2.60 14.28 -26.73
C GLY A 258 2.04 13.90 -25.35
N PHE A 259 2.40 12.74 -24.80
CA PHE A 259 2.11 12.38 -23.41
C PHE A 259 3.05 13.12 -22.44
N GLU A 260 2.50 13.93 -21.54
CA GLU A 260 3.28 14.72 -20.55
C GLU A 260 3.11 14.22 -19.08
N GLY A 261 2.29 13.19 -18.85
CA GLY A 261 1.93 12.71 -17.53
C GLY A 261 2.91 11.71 -16.90
N LYS A 262 2.66 11.31 -15.64
CA LYS A 262 3.21 10.08 -15.05
C LYS A 262 2.24 8.95 -15.33
N ALA A 263 2.53 8.13 -16.34
CA ALA A 263 1.67 6.99 -16.67
C ALA A 263 1.79 5.90 -15.62
N ASP A 264 0.65 5.43 -15.11
CA ASP A 264 0.58 4.27 -14.24
C ASP A 264 0.52 2.97 -15.07
N CYS A 265 1.59 2.71 -15.81
CA CYS A 265 1.74 1.46 -16.56
C CYS A 265 2.08 0.33 -15.61
N THR A 266 1.09 -0.54 -15.36
CA THR A 266 1.18 -1.70 -14.46
C THR A 266 1.99 -2.81 -15.13
N ILE A 267 3.00 -3.32 -14.41
CA ILE A 267 3.76 -4.49 -14.85
C ILE A 267 3.02 -5.76 -14.39
N ALA A 268 2.46 -6.51 -15.33
CA ALA A 268 1.53 -7.60 -15.07
C ALA A 268 1.89 -8.88 -15.84
N LEU A 269 1.30 -9.99 -15.40
CA LEU A 269 1.30 -11.28 -16.10
C LEU A 269 0.05 -11.38 -16.99
N GLY A 270 0.06 -12.30 -17.97
CA GLY A 270 -1.04 -12.49 -18.92
C GLY A 270 -0.74 -11.98 -20.33
N VAL A 271 0.48 -11.51 -20.59
CA VAL A 271 0.87 -11.00 -21.91
C VAL A 271 0.77 -12.08 -23.00
N PRO A 272 0.17 -11.80 -24.16
CA PRO A 272 0.02 -12.76 -25.26
C PRO A 272 1.34 -13.04 -25.99
N SER A 273 2.29 -12.09 -25.96
CA SER A 273 3.55 -12.16 -26.69
C SER A 273 4.64 -11.29 -26.06
N ALA A 274 5.90 -11.74 -26.11
CA ALA A 274 7.06 -10.93 -25.73
C ALA A 274 7.25 -9.67 -26.61
N SER A 275 6.59 -9.62 -27.79
CA SER A 275 6.59 -8.47 -28.68
C SER A 275 5.54 -7.39 -28.32
N TRP A 276 4.79 -7.56 -27.23
CA TRP A 276 3.76 -6.62 -26.77
C TRP A 276 4.24 -5.17 -26.72
N GLY A 277 5.39 -4.91 -26.06
CA GLY A 277 5.93 -3.56 -25.95
C GLY A 277 6.33 -2.95 -27.30
N GLN A 278 6.67 -3.76 -28.30
CA GLN A 278 6.94 -3.30 -29.68
C GLN A 278 5.63 -2.96 -30.39
N ALA A 279 4.65 -3.86 -30.36
CA ALA A 279 3.34 -3.65 -30.99
C ALA A 279 2.66 -2.40 -30.44
N ALA A 280 2.64 -2.24 -29.10
CA ALA A 280 2.10 -1.05 -28.45
C ALA A 280 2.80 0.24 -28.88
N ALA A 281 4.14 0.23 -28.99
CA ALA A 281 4.89 1.41 -29.42
C ALA A 281 4.62 1.80 -30.89
N LEU A 282 4.53 0.82 -31.79
CA LEU A 282 4.15 1.04 -33.20
C LEU A 282 2.74 1.61 -33.31
N ALA A 283 1.80 1.01 -32.59
CA ALA A 283 0.41 1.42 -32.52
C ALA A 283 0.23 2.86 -32.01
N ILE A 284 0.93 3.23 -30.92
CA ILE A 284 0.94 4.61 -30.40
C ILE A 284 1.52 5.58 -31.43
N GLY A 285 2.60 5.20 -32.11
CA GLY A 285 3.20 5.99 -33.19
C GLY A 285 2.22 6.26 -34.32
N ALA A 286 1.42 5.27 -34.73
CA ALA A 286 0.42 5.42 -35.78
C ALA A 286 -0.68 6.44 -35.41
N VAL A 287 -1.11 6.46 -34.14
CA VAL A 287 -2.08 7.47 -33.63
C VAL A 287 -1.47 8.87 -33.65
N ALA A 288 -0.22 9.01 -33.21
CA ALA A 288 0.49 10.29 -33.21
C ALA A 288 0.66 10.86 -34.62
N ASP A 289 1.03 9.99 -35.57
CA ASP A 289 1.23 10.33 -36.98
C ASP A 289 -0.07 10.71 -37.70
N LEU A 290 -1.22 10.18 -37.24
CA LEU A 290 -2.54 10.57 -37.71
C LEU A 290 -2.97 11.95 -37.16
N GLY A 291 -2.41 12.37 -36.03
CA GLY A 291 -2.74 13.64 -35.37
C GLY A 291 -4.00 13.58 -34.49
N GLY A 292 -4.43 12.39 -34.07
CA GLY A 292 -5.60 12.20 -33.20
C GLY A 292 -6.26 10.84 -33.39
N GLY A 293 -6.91 10.34 -32.35
CA GLY A 293 -7.61 9.06 -32.36
C GLY A 293 -7.29 8.22 -31.13
N SER A 294 -7.48 6.91 -31.23
CA SER A 294 -7.10 5.98 -30.17
C SER A 294 -6.61 4.66 -30.73
N VAL A 295 -5.79 3.98 -29.94
CA VAL A 295 -5.44 2.59 -30.21
C VAL A 295 -5.64 1.76 -28.95
N THR A 296 -6.26 0.60 -29.11
CA THR A 296 -6.51 -0.37 -28.04
C THR A 296 -5.90 -1.70 -28.45
N LEU A 297 -4.94 -2.19 -27.67
CA LEU A 297 -4.44 -3.55 -27.75
C LEU A 297 -5.16 -4.35 -26.66
N SER A 298 -5.78 -5.46 -27.03
CA SER A 298 -6.41 -6.40 -26.12
C SER A 298 -5.95 -7.79 -26.53
N ASP A 299 -5.08 -8.40 -25.75
CA ASP A 299 -4.41 -9.65 -26.12
C ASP A 299 -3.78 -9.56 -27.53
N ALA A 300 -4.15 -10.41 -28.48
CA ALA A 300 -3.58 -10.39 -29.82
C ALA A 300 -4.23 -9.33 -30.73
N ASP A 301 -5.26 -8.63 -30.29
CA ASP A 301 -6.07 -7.80 -31.17
C ASP A 301 -5.76 -6.31 -30.98
N VAL A 302 -5.50 -5.62 -32.08
CA VAL A 302 -5.19 -4.19 -32.13
C VAL A 302 -6.36 -3.49 -32.82
N THR A 303 -7.02 -2.59 -32.11
CA THR A 303 -8.08 -1.73 -32.66
C THR A 303 -7.57 -0.30 -32.78
N PHE A 304 -7.44 0.20 -34.01
CA PHE A 304 -7.01 1.56 -34.33
C PHE A 304 -8.22 2.40 -34.78
N VAL A 305 -8.56 3.43 -34.02
CA VAL A 305 -9.72 4.29 -34.25
C VAL A 305 -9.27 5.70 -34.59
N ALA A 306 -9.68 6.23 -35.74
CA ALA A 306 -9.39 7.60 -36.13
C ALA A 306 -10.16 8.62 -35.26
N ALA A 307 -9.61 9.84 -35.10
CA ALA A 307 -10.39 10.96 -34.58
C ALA A 307 -11.54 11.34 -35.54
N GLU A 308 -12.62 11.89 -34.99
CA GLU A 308 -13.76 12.37 -35.79
C GLU A 308 -13.29 13.44 -36.81
N GLY A 309 -13.63 13.23 -38.08
CA GLY A 309 -13.24 14.13 -39.17
C GLY A 309 -11.80 13.99 -39.65
N ALA A 310 -11.10 12.91 -39.27
CA ALA A 310 -9.78 12.58 -39.81
C ALA A 310 -9.82 12.37 -41.35
N ASP A 311 -8.72 12.70 -42.03
CA ASP A 311 -8.57 12.47 -43.48
C ASP A 311 -8.61 10.95 -43.78
N PRO A 312 -9.61 10.45 -44.51
CA PRO A 312 -9.75 9.02 -44.79
C PRO A 312 -8.54 8.42 -45.53
N LEU A 313 -7.91 9.17 -46.44
CA LEU A 313 -6.76 8.67 -47.21
C LEU A 313 -5.49 8.60 -46.36
N LEU A 314 -5.34 9.53 -45.42
CA LEU A 314 -4.25 9.47 -44.45
C LEU A 314 -4.46 8.29 -43.51
N PHE A 315 -5.68 8.11 -43.01
CA PHE A 315 -6.04 7.00 -42.13
C PHE A 315 -5.79 5.64 -42.78
N GLU A 316 -6.30 5.40 -43.99
CA GLU A 316 -6.10 4.13 -44.71
C GLU A 316 -4.61 3.82 -44.92
N ARG A 317 -3.79 4.84 -45.24
CA ARG A 317 -2.35 4.66 -45.39
C ARG A 317 -1.69 4.26 -44.07
N ARG A 318 -2.02 4.95 -42.97
CA ARG A 318 -1.45 4.65 -41.65
C ARG A 318 -1.89 3.30 -41.11
N ALA A 319 -3.15 2.92 -41.36
CA ALA A 319 -3.64 1.58 -41.02
C ALA A 319 -2.87 0.49 -41.76
N ALA A 320 -2.64 0.64 -43.08
CA ALA A 320 -1.88 -0.34 -43.86
C ALA A 320 -0.40 -0.41 -43.46
N GLU A 321 0.23 0.73 -43.15
CA GLU A 321 1.60 0.77 -42.62
C GLU A 321 1.68 0.05 -41.26
N LEU A 322 0.74 0.34 -40.35
CA LEU A 322 0.68 -0.32 -39.05
C LEU A 322 0.46 -1.83 -39.19
N GLU A 323 -0.47 -2.27 -40.04
CA GLU A 323 -0.72 -3.70 -40.29
C GLU A 323 0.53 -4.41 -40.82
N SER A 324 1.31 -3.75 -41.67
CA SER A 324 2.56 -4.31 -42.20
C SER A 324 3.70 -4.36 -41.19
N ASP A 325 3.73 -3.43 -40.22
CA ASP A 325 4.82 -3.31 -39.24
C ASP A 325 4.54 -4.09 -37.95
N LEU A 326 3.27 -4.43 -37.68
CA LEU A 326 2.87 -5.22 -36.52
C LEU A 326 3.47 -6.63 -36.57
N PRO A 327 3.91 -7.20 -35.43
CA PRO A 327 4.33 -8.60 -35.38
C PRO A 327 3.19 -9.56 -35.74
N ASP A 328 3.51 -10.67 -36.43
CA ASP A 328 2.56 -11.65 -37.00
C ASP A 328 1.44 -12.17 -36.06
N ILE A 329 1.67 -12.15 -34.75
CA ILE A 329 0.67 -12.61 -33.76
C ILE A 329 -0.48 -11.61 -33.60
N PHE A 330 -0.27 -10.34 -33.97
CA PHE A 330 -1.25 -9.28 -33.77
C PHE A 330 -2.15 -9.11 -34.99
N SER A 331 -3.45 -8.97 -34.74
CA SER A 331 -4.45 -8.65 -35.77
C SER A 331 -4.80 -7.16 -35.68
N LEU A 332 -5.01 -6.48 -36.82
CA LEU A 332 -5.42 -5.06 -36.84
C LEU A 332 -6.87 -4.91 -37.31
N THR A 333 -7.67 -4.20 -36.52
CA THR A 333 -8.98 -3.66 -36.90
C THR A 333 -8.90 -2.14 -36.95
N ALA A 334 -9.12 -1.55 -38.13
CA ALA A 334 -9.07 -0.11 -38.34
C ALA A 334 -10.49 0.46 -38.51
N ILE A 335 -10.86 1.46 -37.70
CA ILE A 335 -12.18 2.08 -37.68
C ILE A 335 -12.05 3.59 -37.92
N ASN A 336 -12.75 4.10 -38.92
CA ASN A 336 -12.94 5.53 -39.13
C ASN A 336 -14.41 5.88 -38.85
N PRO A 337 -14.74 6.35 -37.63
CA PRO A 337 -16.13 6.58 -37.24
C PRO A 337 -16.70 7.83 -37.91
N ASP A 338 -17.99 7.78 -38.24
CA ASP A 338 -18.75 8.98 -38.60
C ASP A 338 -18.88 9.91 -37.39
N PRO A 339 -18.99 11.25 -37.58
CA PRO A 339 -19.13 12.19 -36.47
C PRO A 339 -20.40 11.92 -35.64
N VAL A 340 -20.24 11.79 -34.32
CA VAL A 340 -21.34 11.45 -33.42
C VAL A 340 -21.72 12.65 -32.54
N VAL A 341 -22.99 13.04 -32.56
CA VAL A 341 -23.53 14.06 -31.65
C VAL A 341 -24.07 13.39 -30.38
N ILE A 342 -23.47 13.68 -29.24
CA ILE A 342 -23.94 13.25 -27.91
C ILE A 342 -24.62 14.43 -27.24
N ASP A 343 -25.96 14.44 -27.20
CA ASP A 343 -26.74 15.49 -26.53
C ASP A 343 -27.24 15.08 -25.13
N GLY A 344 -27.21 13.78 -24.81
CA GLY A 344 -27.56 13.23 -23.50
C GLY A 344 -29.03 13.43 -23.13
N THR A 345 -29.89 13.80 -24.09
CA THR A 345 -31.31 14.08 -23.85
C THR A 345 -32.16 12.80 -23.90
N GLY A 346 -31.65 11.71 -24.48
CA GLY A 346 -32.43 10.50 -24.77
C GLY A 346 -33.53 10.71 -25.83
N ASP A 347 -33.55 11.89 -26.47
CA ASP A 347 -34.44 12.28 -27.55
C ASP A 347 -33.66 12.65 -28.83
N GLY A 348 -32.37 12.26 -28.88
CA GLY A 348 -31.39 12.65 -29.90
C GLY A 348 -31.79 12.30 -31.33
N GLY A 349 -32.62 13.13 -31.95
CA GLY A 349 -32.98 13.05 -33.37
C GLY A 349 -33.24 11.63 -33.90
N ASN A 350 -32.65 11.32 -35.05
CA ASN A 350 -32.77 10.02 -35.73
C ASN A 350 -31.85 8.92 -35.18
N THR A 351 -30.90 9.22 -34.27
CA THR A 351 -29.94 8.23 -33.78
C THR A 351 -30.43 7.63 -32.46
N PRO A 352 -30.53 6.30 -32.34
CA PRO A 352 -30.93 5.69 -31.08
C PRO A 352 -29.93 5.98 -29.95
N GLU A 353 -30.44 6.40 -28.79
CA GLU A 353 -29.61 6.70 -27.61
C GLU A 353 -30.23 6.05 -26.36
N PHE A 354 -29.37 5.51 -25.51
CA PHE A 354 -29.68 5.13 -24.13
C PHE A 354 -28.76 5.88 -23.18
N VAL A 355 -29.32 6.47 -22.14
CA VAL A 355 -28.60 7.28 -21.15
C VAL A 355 -28.87 6.72 -19.77
N ALA A 356 -27.81 6.47 -19.00
CA ALA A 356 -27.93 6.21 -17.58
C ALA A 356 -27.09 7.23 -16.80
N THR A 357 -27.68 7.80 -15.75
CA THR A 357 -27.03 8.81 -14.90
C THR A 357 -27.10 8.38 -13.46
N ARG A 358 -25.97 8.44 -12.76
CA ARG A 358 -25.84 8.23 -11.32
C ARG A 358 -25.46 9.53 -10.65
N SER A 359 -26.30 9.99 -9.72
CA SER A 359 -26.05 11.15 -8.88
C SER A 359 -25.04 10.84 -7.76
N PRO A 360 -24.36 11.85 -7.18
CA PRO A 360 -23.52 11.69 -5.99
C PRO A 360 -24.26 11.10 -4.79
N GLU A 361 -25.57 11.32 -4.70
CA GLU A 361 -26.44 10.78 -3.64
C GLU A 361 -26.83 9.31 -3.87
N GLY A 362 -26.38 8.69 -4.97
CA GLY A 362 -26.66 7.29 -5.28
C GLY A 362 -27.91 7.04 -6.14
N GLN A 363 -28.74 8.07 -6.38
CA GLN A 363 -29.90 7.94 -7.27
C GLN A 363 -29.48 7.71 -8.72
N VAL A 364 -30.13 6.75 -9.36
CA VAL A 364 -29.87 6.33 -10.75
C VAL A 364 -31.09 6.51 -11.62
N GLN A 365 -30.88 7.05 -12.80
CA GLN A 365 -31.92 7.25 -13.79
C GLN A 365 -31.53 6.60 -15.11
N LEU A 366 -32.38 5.69 -15.60
CA LEU A 366 -32.23 4.98 -16.86
C LEU A 366 -33.24 5.52 -17.87
N ARG A 367 -32.77 6.04 -19.01
CA ARG A 367 -33.59 6.67 -20.06
C ARG A 367 -33.18 6.19 -21.44
N GLY A 368 -34.09 6.35 -22.41
CA GLY A 368 -33.79 6.12 -23.83
C GLY A 368 -34.48 4.90 -24.43
N ARG A 369 -33.95 4.39 -25.55
CA ARG A 369 -34.61 3.36 -26.37
C ARG A 369 -34.11 1.95 -26.05
N LEU A 370 -35.04 1.00 -25.92
CA LEU A 370 -34.79 -0.43 -25.75
C LEU A 370 -35.64 -1.22 -26.76
N ARG A 371 -35.24 -2.44 -27.12
CA ARG A 371 -35.82 -3.19 -28.25
C ARG A 371 -37.27 -3.59 -28.02
N ASP A 372 -37.54 -4.14 -26.85
CA ASP A 372 -38.83 -4.72 -26.49
C ASP A 372 -39.03 -4.69 -24.96
N GLU A 373 -40.23 -5.08 -24.51
CA GLU A 373 -40.58 -5.10 -23.08
C GLU A 373 -39.71 -6.06 -22.26
N MET A 374 -39.21 -7.13 -22.88
CA MET A 374 -38.31 -8.08 -22.22
C MET A 374 -36.98 -7.40 -21.89
N GLN A 375 -36.43 -6.62 -22.82
CA GLN A 375 -35.22 -5.85 -22.58
C GLN A 375 -35.43 -4.76 -21.53
N VAL A 376 -36.59 -4.08 -21.54
CA VAL A 376 -36.94 -3.10 -20.49
C VAL A 376 -36.93 -3.77 -19.11
N ALA A 377 -37.56 -4.94 -18.98
CA ALA A 377 -37.58 -5.68 -17.73
C ALA A 377 -36.17 -6.13 -17.30
N ALA A 378 -35.35 -6.61 -18.24
CA ALA A 378 -33.98 -7.05 -17.97
C ALA A 378 -33.09 -5.90 -17.50
N VAL A 379 -33.07 -4.78 -18.24
CA VAL A 379 -32.30 -3.58 -17.91
C VAL A 379 -32.75 -2.99 -16.58
N GLY A 380 -34.06 -2.91 -16.34
CA GLY A 380 -34.59 -2.40 -15.08
C GLY A 380 -34.23 -3.29 -13.88
N SER A 381 -34.23 -4.61 -14.06
CA SER A 381 -33.89 -5.56 -12.98
C SER A 381 -32.39 -5.57 -12.71
N TYR A 382 -31.58 -5.50 -13.77
CA TYR A 382 -30.12 -5.39 -13.66
C TYR A 382 -29.70 -4.07 -12.99
N GLY A 383 -30.30 -2.95 -13.39
CA GLY A 383 -30.07 -1.65 -12.74
C GLY A 383 -30.41 -1.68 -11.26
N ARG A 384 -31.58 -2.21 -10.88
CA ARG A 384 -31.96 -2.35 -9.46
C ARG A 384 -31.01 -3.26 -8.67
N ALA A 385 -30.44 -4.27 -9.30
CA ALA A 385 -29.44 -5.13 -8.68
C ALA A 385 -28.10 -4.42 -8.47
N LEU A 386 -27.67 -3.58 -9.43
CA LEU A 386 -26.42 -2.83 -9.35
C LEU A 386 -26.48 -1.63 -8.40
N PHE A 387 -27.62 -0.94 -8.34
CA PHE A 387 -27.73 0.38 -7.71
C PHE A 387 -28.75 0.45 -6.57
N GLY A 388 -29.47 -0.63 -6.28
CA GLY A 388 -30.54 -0.64 -5.29
C GLY A 388 -31.92 -0.34 -5.89
N SER A 389 -32.95 -0.94 -5.30
CA SER A 389 -34.33 -0.86 -5.79
C SER A 389 -35.01 0.49 -5.50
N GLY A 390 -34.69 1.15 -4.39
CA GLY A 390 -35.24 2.45 -3.99
C GLY A 390 -34.67 3.64 -4.77
N ASP A 391 -33.49 3.47 -5.36
CA ASP A 391 -32.71 4.55 -5.97
C ASP A 391 -32.72 4.51 -7.49
N THR A 392 -33.31 3.48 -8.12
CA THR A 392 -33.30 3.30 -9.57
C THR A 392 -34.64 3.68 -10.22
N TYR A 393 -34.62 4.71 -11.06
CA TYR A 393 -35.77 5.15 -11.85
C TYR A 393 -35.62 4.78 -13.34
N VAL A 394 -36.59 4.07 -13.90
CA VAL A 394 -36.58 3.61 -15.30
C VAL A 394 -37.62 4.36 -16.12
N ALA A 395 -37.16 5.11 -17.13
CA ALA A 395 -37.99 5.87 -18.07
C ALA A 395 -37.55 5.63 -19.52
N THR A 396 -37.77 4.40 -19.99
CA THR A 396 -37.37 3.94 -21.33
C THR A 396 -38.57 3.82 -22.27
N ARG A 397 -38.31 3.84 -23.58
CA ARG A 397 -39.30 3.60 -24.66
C ARG A 397 -38.86 2.40 -25.50
N THR A 398 -39.81 1.70 -26.12
CA THR A 398 -39.51 0.56 -27.00
C THR A 398 -39.27 1.01 -28.45
N ASP A 399 -38.28 0.41 -29.11
CA ASP A 399 -37.89 0.65 -30.51
C ASP A 399 -37.37 -0.66 -31.14
N PRO A 400 -38.13 -1.33 -32.00
CA PRO A 400 -37.74 -2.62 -32.57
C PRO A 400 -36.58 -2.53 -33.57
N ASP A 401 -36.30 -1.34 -34.11
CA ASP A 401 -35.34 -1.11 -35.20
C ASP A 401 -33.89 -0.85 -34.70
N LEU A 402 -33.63 -1.13 -33.43
CA LEU A 402 -32.32 -0.96 -32.81
C LEU A 402 -31.25 -1.91 -33.41
N PRO A 403 -29.98 -1.46 -33.49
CA PRO A 403 -28.89 -2.26 -34.06
C PRO A 403 -28.63 -3.56 -33.29
N GLN A 404 -27.91 -4.49 -33.92
CA GLN A 404 -27.47 -5.72 -33.27
C GLN A 404 -26.49 -5.42 -32.12
N GLY A 405 -26.52 -6.24 -31.07
CA GLY A 405 -25.65 -6.03 -29.90
C GLY A 405 -26.07 -4.90 -28.95
N TRP A 406 -27.18 -4.20 -29.23
CA TRP A 406 -27.71 -3.13 -28.35
C TRP A 406 -27.86 -3.56 -26.87
N PRO A 407 -28.42 -4.75 -26.55
CA PRO A 407 -28.51 -5.19 -25.16
C PRO A 407 -27.17 -5.33 -24.45
N THR A 408 -26.18 -5.91 -25.14
CA THR A 408 -24.82 -6.06 -24.59
C THR A 408 -24.19 -4.70 -24.29
N ARG A 409 -24.34 -3.73 -25.19
CA ARG A 409 -23.83 -2.36 -25.01
C ARG A 409 -24.47 -1.65 -23.82
N VAL A 410 -25.79 -1.72 -23.70
CA VAL A 410 -26.52 -1.13 -22.57
C VAL A 410 -26.07 -1.74 -21.25
N LEU A 411 -26.01 -3.08 -21.17
CA LEU A 411 -25.61 -3.77 -19.93
C LEU A 411 -24.15 -3.51 -19.57
N ALA A 412 -23.24 -3.47 -20.57
CA ALA A 412 -21.84 -3.12 -20.35
C ALA A 412 -21.69 -1.68 -19.85
N GLY A 413 -22.46 -0.74 -20.38
CA GLY A 413 -22.49 0.65 -19.91
C GLY A 413 -22.98 0.78 -18.47
N LEU A 414 -24.00 0.01 -18.07
CA LEU A 414 -24.51 0.00 -16.69
C LEU A 414 -23.50 -0.61 -15.71
N ASP A 415 -22.86 -1.72 -16.08
CA ASP A 415 -21.79 -2.33 -15.28
C ASP A 415 -20.63 -1.33 -15.08
N ALA A 416 -20.23 -0.65 -16.17
CA ALA A 416 -19.20 0.39 -16.10
C ALA A 416 -19.61 1.56 -15.17
N LEU A 417 -20.84 2.05 -15.28
CA LEU A 417 -21.36 3.11 -14.40
C LEU A 417 -21.43 2.68 -12.93
N SER A 418 -21.65 1.39 -12.64
CA SER A 418 -21.68 0.86 -11.27
C SER A 418 -20.35 0.97 -10.53
N ARG A 419 -19.25 1.05 -11.28
CA ARG A 419 -17.90 1.23 -10.73
C ARG A 419 -17.55 2.68 -10.42
N LEU A 420 -18.43 3.62 -10.73
CA LEU A 420 -18.24 5.05 -10.50
C LEU A 420 -19.17 5.55 -9.41
N GLU A 421 -18.69 6.41 -8.53
CA GLU A 421 -19.44 7.00 -7.43
C GLU A 421 -20.53 7.94 -7.92
N ALA A 422 -20.24 8.70 -8.98
CA ALA A 422 -21.19 9.54 -9.72
C ALA A 422 -20.77 9.66 -11.18
N GLY A 423 -21.72 9.76 -12.10
CA GLY A 423 -21.41 9.86 -13.52
C GLY A 423 -22.60 9.65 -14.45
N ALA A 424 -22.29 9.55 -15.73
CA ALA A 424 -23.25 9.18 -16.76
C ALA A 424 -22.60 8.30 -17.81
N VAL A 425 -23.40 7.38 -18.36
CA VAL A 425 -23.05 6.63 -19.57
C VAL A 425 -24.07 6.92 -20.65
N VAL A 426 -23.58 7.19 -21.84
CA VAL A 426 -24.37 7.35 -23.06
C VAL A 426 -24.00 6.25 -24.03
N VAL A 427 -25.00 5.48 -24.46
CA VAL A 427 -24.85 4.37 -25.40
C VAL A 427 -25.52 4.76 -26.71
N GLN A 428 -24.74 4.75 -27.78
CA GLN A 428 -25.16 4.95 -29.17
C GLN A 428 -24.70 3.76 -30.03
N PRO A 429 -25.17 3.63 -31.29
CA PRO A 429 -24.83 2.49 -32.15
C PRO A 429 -23.32 2.27 -32.30
N ASP A 430 -22.57 3.37 -32.45
CA ASP A 430 -21.14 3.33 -32.78
C ASP A 430 -20.23 3.69 -31.61
N VAL A 431 -20.76 4.21 -30.49
CA VAL A 431 -19.94 4.63 -29.34
C VAL A 431 -20.63 4.40 -27.99
N VAL A 432 -19.85 4.00 -27.00
CA VAL A 432 -20.22 4.07 -25.57
C VAL A 432 -19.37 5.15 -24.91
N ASP A 433 -19.98 6.22 -24.42
CA ASP A 433 -19.31 7.34 -23.77
C ASP A 433 -19.63 7.33 -22.27
N LEU A 434 -18.58 7.16 -21.46
CA LEU A 434 -18.66 7.07 -20.00
C LEU A 434 -17.94 8.28 -19.41
N ARG A 435 -18.64 9.02 -18.54
CA ARG A 435 -18.05 10.13 -17.77
C ARG A 435 -18.39 10.01 -16.30
N GLY A 436 -17.49 10.43 -15.42
CA GLY A 436 -17.81 10.46 -14.00
C GLY A 436 -16.62 10.75 -13.09
N ARG A 437 -16.82 10.44 -11.81
CA ARG A 437 -15.82 10.64 -10.75
C ARG A 437 -15.67 9.36 -9.96
N THR A 438 -14.45 9.10 -9.47
CA THR A 438 -14.18 7.90 -8.68
C THR A 438 -13.06 8.02 -7.68
N GLY A 439 -13.14 7.27 -6.58
CA GLY A 439 -12.09 7.08 -5.60
C GLY A 439 -11.10 5.98 -5.95
N ASN A 440 -11.29 5.25 -7.06
CA ASN A 440 -10.35 4.22 -7.49
C ASN A 440 -9.34 4.78 -8.51
N ARG A 441 -8.07 4.90 -8.12
CA ARG A 441 -6.98 5.35 -9.02
C ARG A 441 -6.80 4.49 -10.29
N ASN A 442 -7.24 3.23 -10.24
CA ASN A 442 -7.14 2.29 -11.36
C ASN A 442 -8.44 2.20 -12.17
N ALA A 443 -9.45 3.03 -11.86
CA ALA A 443 -10.78 2.91 -12.45
C ALA A 443 -10.76 2.99 -13.98
N GLU A 444 -10.04 3.93 -14.59
CA GLU A 444 -9.98 4.04 -16.06
C GLU A 444 -9.48 2.74 -16.70
N ALA A 445 -8.41 2.15 -16.14
CA ALA A 445 -7.85 0.90 -16.63
C ALA A 445 -8.80 -0.29 -16.41
N ASP A 446 -9.49 -0.34 -15.27
CA ASP A 446 -10.50 -1.36 -14.97
C ASP A 446 -11.72 -1.25 -15.90
N LEU A 447 -12.17 -0.02 -16.18
CA LEU A 447 -13.29 0.29 -17.06
C LEU A 447 -12.96 -0.01 -18.51
N SER A 448 -11.76 0.35 -18.98
CA SER A 448 -11.29 0.02 -20.33
C SER A 448 -11.26 -1.50 -20.53
N ARG A 449 -10.76 -2.26 -19.55
CA ARG A 449 -10.76 -3.72 -19.61
C ARG A 449 -12.18 -4.30 -19.65
N LEU A 450 -13.05 -3.82 -18.75
CA LEU A 450 -14.46 -4.22 -18.68
C LEU A 450 -15.18 -4.00 -20.01
N LEU A 451 -15.01 -2.81 -20.60
CA LEU A 451 -15.65 -2.44 -21.85
C LEU A 451 -15.07 -3.24 -23.03
N SER A 452 -13.74 -3.41 -23.10
CA SER A 452 -13.12 -4.26 -24.11
C SER A 452 -13.62 -5.71 -24.05
N GLU A 453 -13.70 -6.29 -22.86
CA GLU A 453 -14.15 -7.67 -22.65
C GLU A 453 -15.64 -7.84 -23.03
N LYS A 454 -16.50 -6.92 -22.58
CA LYS A 454 -17.95 -7.06 -22.78
C LYS A 454 -18.44 -6.62 -24.16
N LEU A 455 -17.81 -5.62 -24.75
CA LEU A 455 -18.21 -5.08 -26.05
C LEU A 455 -17.56 -5.85 -27.22
N GLY A 456 -16.42 -6.49 -26.97
CA GLY A 456 -15.69 -7.29 -27.95
C GLY A 456 -14.78 -6.47 -28.88
N GLU A 457 -14.14 -7.17 -29.81
CA GLU A 457 -13.22 -6.60 -30.79
C GLU A 457 -13.86 -5.48 -31.63
N GLY A 458 -13.12 -4.39 -31.85
CA GLY A 458 -13.60 -3.25 -32.64
C GLY A 458 -14.63 -2.35 -31.94
N ALA A 459 -14.90 -2.55 -30.66
CA ALA A 459 -15.77 -1.66 -29.90
C ALA A 459 -15.14 -0.27 -29.71
N ASN A 460 -15.84 0.77 -30.15
CA ASN A 460 -15.46 2.15 -29.90
C ASN A 460 -16.16 2.67 -28.63
N TYR A 461 -15.36 3.17 -27.69
CA TYR A 461 -15.83 3.76 -26.44
C TYR A 461 -14.94 4.92 -26.01
N ARG A 462 -15.47 5.79 -25.16
CA ARG A 462 -14.80 6.93 -24.56
C ARG A 462 -14.94 6.87 -23.04
N ILE A 463 -13.84 7.07 -22.33
CA ILE A 463 -13.80 7.12 -20.86
C ILE A 463 -13.22 8.49 -20.48
N ASP A 464 -13.97 9.22 -19.66
CA ASP A 464 -13.58 10.53 -19.11
C ASP A 464 -13.92 10.53 -17.62
N VAL A 465 -13.03 9.96 -16.81
CA VAL A 465 -13.27 9.71 -15.40
C VAL A 465 -12.21 10.43 -14.55
N GLU A 466 -12.68 11.26 -13.62
CA GLU A 466 -11.80 12.00 -12.73
C GLU A 466 -11.57 11.22 -11.43
N TYR A 467 -10.31 10.94 -11.09
CA TYR A 467 -9.96 10.45 -9.77
C TYR A 467 -10.08 11.57 -8.73
N MET A 468 -10.85 11.30 -7.67
CA MET A 468 -11.07 12.19 -6.54
C MET A 468 -10.44 11.57 -5.30
N GLU A 469 -9.44 12.25 -4.73
CA GLU A 469 -8.71 11.74 -3.56
C GLU A 469 -9.63 11.57 -2.34
N GLU A 470 -10.64 12.42 -2.18
CA GLU A 470 -11.61 12.36 -1.09
C GLU A 470 -12.57 11.17 -1.19
N LEU A 471 -12.69 10.57 -2.37
CA LEU A 471 -13.50 9.37 -2.57
C LEU A 471 -12.67 8.09 -2.38
N ASP A 472 -11.34 8.19 -2.22
CA ASP A 472 -10.47 7.02 -2.12
C ASP A 472 -10.75 6.24 -0.83
N PRO A 473 -11.25 4.99 -0.94
CA PRO A 473 -11.64 4.21 0.22
C PRO A 473 -10.44 3.82 1.09
N LEU A 474 -9.22 3.78 0.54
CA LEU A 474 -8.01 3.46 1.31
C LEU A 474 -7.50 4.65 2.12
N LEU A 475 -7.67 5.87 1.60
CA LEU A 475 -7.26 7.09 2.31
C LEU A 475 -8.25 7.49 3.41
N SER A 476 -9.51 7.05 3.26
CA SER A 476 -10.64 7.35 4.16
C SER A 476 -10.74 6.40 5.37
N ILE A 477 -9.90 5.36 5.46
CA ILE A 477 -9.88 4.48 6.63
C ILE A 477 -9.29 5.26 7.82
N PRO A 478 -10.04 5.50 8.91
CA PRO A 478 -9.52 6.25 10.05
C PRO A 478 -8.48 5.44 10.81
N THR A 479 -7.50 6.11 11.43
CA THR A 479 -6.56 5.43 12.34
C THR A 479 -7.27 4.97 13.63
N PRO A 480 -6.70 4.02 14.40
CA PRO A 480 -7.26 3.62 15.68
C PRO A 480 -7.50 4.79 16.65
N GLU A 481 -6.61 5.78 16.65
CA GLU A 481 -6.70 6.98 17.48
C GLU A 481 -7.80 7.92 16.98
N GLU A 482 -7.92 8.10 15.67
CA GLU A 482 -8.99 8.89 15.04
C GLU A 482 -10.36 8.25 15.31
N CYS A 483 -10.45 6.92 15.22
CA CYS A 483 -11.64 6.15 15.59
C CYS A 483 -12.03 6.38 17.04
N LEU A 484 -11.08 6.26 17.97
CA LEU A 484 -11.34 6.52 19.39
C LEU A 484 -11.77 7.98 19.63
N ALA A 485 -11.11 8.94 18.99
CA ALA A 485 -11.45 10.36 19.10
C ALA A 485 -12.88 10.64 18.59
N ARG A 486 -13.32 9.99 17.51
CA ARG A 486 -14.68 10.09 16.98
C ARG A 486 -15.71 9.50 17.95
N LEU A 487 -15.43 8.35 18.55
CA LEU A 487 -16.30 7.74 19.56
C LEU A 487 -16.47 8.66 20.78
N ASN A 488 -15.36 9.22 21.28
CA ASN A 488 -15.38 10.15 22.40
C ASN A 488 -16.13 11.45 22.05
N ALA A 489 -15.92 12.00 20.85
CA ALA A 489 -16.64 13.19 20.39
C ALA A 489 -18.15 12.96 20.27
N ALA A 490 -18.58 11.76 19.84
CA ALA A 490 -20.00 11.40 19.83
C ALA A 490 -20.59 11.36 21.25
N GLN A 491 -19.83 10.84 22.23
CA GLN A 491 -20.23 10.86 23.64
C GLN A 491 -20.24 12.26 24.28
N ASP A 492 -19.40 13.19 23.79
CA ASP A 492 -19.46 14.59 24.24
C ASP A 492 -20.75 15.29 23.76
N GLY A 493 -21.29 14.85 22.62
CA GLY A 493 -22.55 15.33 22.04
C GLY A 493 -23.81 14.74 22.69
N GLY A 494 -23.71 13.63 23.43
CA GLY A 494 -24.82 12.96 24.09
C GLY A 494 -24.40 11.88 25.08
N LYS A 495 -25.20 11.64 26.12
CA LYS A 495 -24.88 10.66 27.19
C LYS A 495 -25.70 9.37 27.06
N LEU A 496 -25.02 8.22 27.10
CA LEU A 496 -25.68 6.92 27.30
C LEU A 496 -26.32 6.87 28.70
N SER A 497 -27.65 6.85 28.72
CA SER A 497 -28.46 6.92 29.94
C SER A 497 -29.10 5.56 30.22
N PHE A 498 -29.23 5.23 31.50
CA PHE A 498 -29.77 3.95 31.98
C PHE A 498 -30.87 4.18 33.00
N ALA A 499 -31.83 3.26 33.05
CA ALA A 499 -32.85 3.27 34.10
C ALA A 499 -32.21 3.22 35.51
N PRO A 500 -32.80 3.87 36.53
CA PRO A 500 -32.21 3.97 37.86
C PRO A 500 -31.90 2.60 38.48
N GLY A 501 -30.64 2.36 38.83
CA GLY A 501 -30.19 1.10 39.44
C GLY A 501 -30.15 -0.11 38.50
N GLU A 502 -30.42 0.09 37.21
CA GLU A 502 -30.49 -0.97 36.21
C GLU A 502 -29.48 -0.77 35.07
N ALA A 503 -29.35 -1.81 34.25
CA ALA A 503 -28.53 -1.83 33.02
C ALA A 503 -29.39 -1.70 31.74
N VAL A 504 -30.64 -1.24 31.87
CA VAL A 504 -31.53 -0.99 30.73
C VAL A 504 -31.21 0.37 30.13
N ILE A 505 -30.79 0.38 28.85
CA ILE A 505 -30.50 1.61 28.10
C ILE A 505 -31.81 2.34 27.79
N GLU A 506 -31.87 3.63 28.07
CA GLU A 506 -33.05 4.44 27.79
C GLU A 506 -33.19 4.79 26.30
N GLU A 507 -34.44 4.93 25.83
CA GLU A 507 -34.77 5.28 24.44
C GLU A 507 -34.13 6.61 23.99
N THR A 508 -33.91 7.54 24.93
CA THR A 508 -33.20 8.81 24.71
C THR A 508 -31.77 8.62 24.17
N SER A 509 -31.18 7.45 24.39
CA SER A 509 -29.84 7.08 23.93
C SER A 509 -29.81 6.47 22.53
N ALA A 510 -30.97 6.25 21.88
CA ALA A 510 -31.05 5.58 20.59
C ALA A 510 -30.30 6.31 19.47
N GLY A 511 -30.35 7.65 19.45
CA GLY A 511 -29.61 8.46 18.47
C GLY A 511 -28.10 8.29 18.60
N LEU A 512 -27.59 8.40 19.84
CA LEU A 512 -26.17 8.19 20.13
C LEU A 512 -25.71 6.77 19.80
N LEU A 513 -26.52 5.75 20.10
CA LEU A 513 -26.22 4.38 19.69
C LEU A 513 -26.10 4.25 18.16
N GLY A 514 -26.95 4.95 17.40
CA GLY A 514 -26.84 5.02 15.94
C GLY A 514 -25.53 5.64 15.47
N ASP A 515 -25.13 6.77 16.06
CA ASP A 515 -23.87 7.45 15.74
C ASP A 515 -22.65 6.57 16.08
N LEU A 516 -22.66 5.90 17.23
CA LEU A 516 -21.61 4.97 17.64
C LEU A 516 -21.51 3.78 16.68
N VAL A 517 -22.64 3.23 16.21
CA VAL A 517 -22.67 2.14 15.22
C VAL A 517 -22.07 2.59 13.89
N ALA A 518 -22.42 3.79 13.41
CA ALA A 518 -21.87 4.33 12.17
C ALA A 518 -20.34 4.48 12.26
N ILE A 519 -19.83 5.02 13.36
CA ILE A 519 -18.38 5.16 13.59
C ILE A 519 -17.71 3.79 13.67
N LEU A 520 -18.26 2.84 14.45
CA LEU A 520 -17.65 1.51 14.63
C LEU A 520 -17.61 0.70 13.33
N ARG A 521 -18.59 0.86 12.44
CA ARG A 521 -18.59 0.24 11.11
C ARG A 521 -17.53 0.81 10.17
N GLU A 522 -17.16 2.08 10.31
CA GLU A 522 -16.03 2.65 9.56
C GLU A 522 -14.67 2.26 10.17
N CYS A 523 -14.68 1.77 11.42
CA CYS A 523 -13.52 1.47 12.26
C CYS A 523 -13.32 -0.04 12.50
N GLU A 524 -13.64 -0.90 11.53
CA GLU A 524 -13.68 -2.36 11.68
C GLU A 524 -12.36 -3.00 12.19
N ARG A 525 -11.23 -2.34 11.96
CA ARG A 525 -9.90 -2.80 12.38
C ARG A 525 -9.50 -2.41 13.80
N VAL A 526 -10.40 -1.78 14.55
CA VAL A 526 -10.09 -1.23 15.87
C VAL A 526 -10.83 -2.02 16.93
N ALA A 527 -10.11 -2.62 17.87
CA ALA A 527 -10.72 -3.23 19.05
C ALA A 527 -10.87 -2.16 20.15
N VAL A 528 -12.06 -2.06 20.71
CA VAL A 528 -12.41 -1.02 21.69
C VAL A 528 -12.98 -1.67 22.94
N GLU A 529 -12.52 -1.20 24.10
CA GLU A 529 -13.09 -1.51 25.40
C GLU A 529 -14.28 -0.57 25.67
N VAL A 530 -15.42 -1.15 26.05
CA VAL A 530 -16.57 -0.46 26.63
C VAL A 530 -16.41 -0.50 28.15
N ALA A 531 -15.90 0.59 28.72
CA ALA A 531 -15.59 0.72 30.13
C ALA A 531 -16.77 1.32 30.91
N GLY A 532 -17.36 0.55 31.83
CA GLY A 532 -18.46 0.99 32.69
C GLY A 532 -17.97 1.56 34.02
N HIS A 533 -18.50 2.71 34.43
CA HIS A 533 -18.18 3.36 35.70
C HIS A 533 -19.43 3.77 36.48
N THR A 534 -19.35 3.71 37.81
CA THR A 534 -20.40 4.21 38.74
C THR A 534 -19.85 5.31 39.62
N ASP A 535 -20.74 5.98 40.35
CA ASP A 535 -20.34 6.88 41.44
C ASP A 535 -19.99 6.09 42.72
N SER A 536 -19.61 6.80 43.78
CA SER A 536 -19.26 6.20 45.06
C SER A 536 -20.45 5.84 45.96
N GLN A 537 -21.69 5.88 45.46
CA GLN A 537 -22.87 5.57 46.26
C GLN A 537 -23.17 4.08 46.18
N GLY A 538 -23.26 3.41 47.32
CA GLY A 538 -23.56 1.99 47.40
C GLY A 538 -22.39 1.16 47.91
N ARG A 539 -22.49 -0.15 47.73
CA ARG A 539 -21.40 -1.08 48.08
C ARG A 539 -20.53 -1.28 46.85
N GLU A 540 -19.21 -1.28 47.04
CA GLU A 540 -18.21 -1.52 46.00
C GLU A 540 -18.57 -2.72 45.10
N VAL A 541 -18.96 -3.86 45.69
CA VAL A 541 -19.37 -5.06 44.93
C VAL A 541 -20.59 -4.81 44.05
N MET A 542 -21.59 -4.08 44.54
CA MET A 542 -22.78 -3.73 43.76
C MET A 542 -22.44 -2.75 42.64
N ASN A 543 -21.55 -1.80 42.91
CA ASN A 543 -21.06 -0.84 41.93
C ASN A 543 -20.26 -1.52 40.82
N GLN A 544 -19.42 -2.49 41.18
CA GLN A 544 -18.72 -3.34 40.23
C GLN A 544 -19.69 -4.13 39.33
N GLU A 545 -20.63 -4.87 39.92
CA GLU A 545 -21.64 -5.65 39.18
C GLU A 545 -22.49 -4.77 38.26
N LEU A 546 -22.95 -3.62 38.74
CA LEU A 546 -23.77 -2.69 37.97
C LEU A 546 -22.99 -2.08 36.80
N SER A 547 -21.73 -1.69 37.04
CA SER A 547 -20.88 -1.13 35.98
C SER A 547 -20.60 -2.14 34.87
N GLN A 548 -20.36 -3.40 35.21
CA GLN A 548 -20.17 -4.49 34.25
C GLN A 548 -21.45 -4.74 33.45
N ALA A 549 -22.59 -4.89 34.13
CA ALA A 549 -23.87 -5.13 33.46
C ALA A 549 -24.23 -4.02 32.46
N ARG A 550 -23.91 -2.76 32.78
CA ARG A 550 -24.10 -1.63 31.86
C ARG A 550 -23.17 -1.66 30.66
N ALA A 551 -21.90 -2.00 30.86
CA ALA A 551 -20.95 -2.18 29.76
C ALA A 551 -21.40 -3.31 28.82
N ASP A 552 -21.86 -4.43 29.38
CA ASP A 552 -22.39 -5.57 28.62
C ASP A 552 -23.65 -5.21 27.84
N ALA A 553 -24.57 -4.44 28.43
CA ALA A 553 -25.78 -3.99 27.76
C ALA A 553 -25.47 -3.09 26.55
N VAL A 554 -24.52 -2.16 26.68
CA VAL A 554 -24.08 -1.31 25.57
C VAL A 554 -23.41 -2.13 24.48
N ARG A 555 -22.51 -3.04 24.85
CA ARG A 555 -21.86 -3.95 23.90
C ARG A 555 -22.89 -4.76 23.12
N LEU A 556 -23.88 -5.34 23.80
CA LEU A 556 -24.93 -6.12 23.15
C LEU A 556 -25.76 -5.25 22.19
N ALA A 557 -26.16 -4.05 22.62
CA ALA A 557 -26.95 -3.14 21.79
C ALA A 557 -26.21 -2.71 20.51
N LEU A 558 -24.88 -2.55 20.56
CA LEU A 558 -24.05 -2.26 19.39
C LEU A 558 -23.95 -3.48 18.47
N ILE A 559 -23.75 -4.69 19.02
CA ILE A 559 -23.67 -5.94 18.25
C ILE A 559 -24.97 -6.21 17.50
N GLU A 560 -26.12 -6.07 18.16
CA GLU A 560 -27.45 -6.24 17.55
C GLU A 560 -27.70 -5.27 16.39
N ARG A 561 -26.98 -4.15 16.36
CA ARG A 561 -27.02 -3.15 15.28
C ARG A 561 -25.94 -3.38 14.23
N GLY A 562 -25.29 -4.54 14.23
CA GLY A 562 -24.33 -4.96 13.21
C GLY A 562 -22.91 -4.44 13.43
N VAL A 563 -22.50 -4.22 14.69
CA VAL A 563 -21.08 -4.07 15.04
C VAL A 563 -20.49 -5.45 15.33
N ALA A 564 -19.28 -5.71 14.85
CA ALA A 564 -18.65 -7.01 14.99
C ALA A 564 -18.35 -7.34 16.48
N PRO A 565 -18.73 -8.53 17.00
CA PRO A 565 -18.53 -8.90 18.40
C PRO A 565 -17.07 -8.84 18.87
N GLY A 566 -16.12 -9.21 18.01
CA GLY A 566 -14.68 -9.14 18.27
C GLY A 566 -14.14 -7.71 18.28
N GLN A 567 -14.96 -6.71 17.95
CA GLN A 567 -14.60 -5.29 18.02
C GLN A 567 -14.75 -4.73 19.43
N LEU A 568 -15.54 -5.38 20.28
CA LEU A 568 -16.00 -4.82 21.55
C LEU A 568 -15.71 -5.76 22.71
N VAL A 569 -15.01 -5.25 23.72
CA VAL A 569 -14.81 -5.92 25.02
C VAL A 569 -15.47 -5.06 26.10
N ALA A 570 -16.30 -5.64 26.95
CA ALA A 570 -16.98 -4.90 28.02
C ALA A 570 -16.31 -5.15 29.37
N VAL A 571 -15.95 -4.07 30.08
CA VAL A 571 -15.29 -4.13 31.40
C VAL A 571 -15.95 -3.13 32.35
N GLY A 572 -16.40 -3.60 33.51
CA GLY A 572 -16.86 -2.76 34.61
C GLY A 572 -15.71 -2.40 35.56
N TYR A 573 -15.63 -1.13 35.96
CA TYR A 573 -14.64 -0.62 36.92
C TYR A 573 -15.27 -0.16 38.26
N GLY A 574 -16.59 -0.22 38.38
CA GLY A 574 -17.32 0.31 39.53
C GLY A 574 -16.94 1.77 39.80
N GLU A 575 -16.66 2.08 41.07
CA GLU A 575 -16.30 3.41 41.56
C GLU A 575 -14.79 3.69 41.59
N THR A 576 -13.96 2.75 41.11
CA THR A 576 -12.50 2.77 41.34
C THR A 576 -11.74 3.81 40.51
N GLN A 577 -12.38 4.36 39.46
CA GLN A 577 -11.79 5.34 38.55
C GLN A 577 -12.67 6.61 38.39
N PRO A 578 -12.79 7.43 39.45
CA PRO A 578 -13.54 8.68 39.39
C PRO A 578 -12.81 9.73 38.56
N ILE A 579 -13.57 10.50 37.77
CA ILE A 579 -13.06 11.64 36.98
C ILE A 579 -13.48 12.98 37.58
N ALA A 580 -14.44 12.97 38.52
CA ALA A 580 -14.94 14.13 39.22
C ALA A 580 -15.20 13.82 40.70
N ASP A 581 -15.41 14.87 41.49
CA ASP A 581 -15.62 14.76 42.93
C ASP A 581 -16.99 14.12 43.27
N ASN A 582 -16.97 13.01 44.00
CA ASN A 582 -18.17 12.28 44.41
C ASN A 582 -19.00 13.00 45.50
N ASP A 583 -18.48 14.06 46.11
CA ASP A 583 -19.21 14.82 47.13
C ASP A 583 -20.32 15.70 46.51
N THR A 584 -20.19 16.06 45.23
CA THR A 584 -21.18 16.86 44.48
C THR A 584 -22.10 15.99 43.64
N GLU A 585 -23.35 16.42 43.42
CA GLU A 585 -24.25 15.66 42.55
C GLU A 585 -23.77 15.70 41.10
N GLU A 586 -23.24 16.84 40.67
CA GLU A 586 -22.66 17.05 39.36
C GLU A 586 -21.46 16.11 39.12
N GLY A 587 -20.59 15.94 40.10
CA GLY A 587 -19.45 15.03 40.00
C GLY A 587 -19.83 13.55 40.07
N ARG A 588 -20.85 13.17 40.87
CA ARG A 588 -21.42 11.82 40.82
C ARG A 588 -22.01 11.50 39.45
N GLU A 589 -22.75 12.44 38.87
CA GLU A 589 -23.32 12.27 37.53
C GLU A 589 -22.25 12.13 36.45
N ALA A 590 -21.13 12.86 36.55
CA ALA A 590 -19.99 12.69 35.66
C ALA A 590 -19.28 11.32 35.83
N ASN A 591 -19.24 10.78 37.05
CA ASN A 591 -18.66 9.46 37.32
C ASN A 591 -19.51 8.30 36.79
N ARG A 592 -20.85 8.45 36.75
CA ARG A 592 -21.79 7.51 36.11
C ARG A 592 -21.69 7.59 34.59
N ARG A 593 -20.75 6.87 33.97
CA ARG A 593 -20.47 6.96 32.53
C ARG A 593 -20.08 5.63 31.89
N ILE A 594 -20.16 5.60 30.57
CA ILE A 594 -19.49 4.62 29.71
C ILE A 594 -18.34 5.35 29.03
N ALA A 595 -17.14 4.78 29.02
CA ALA A 595 -16.01 5.31 28.27
C ALA A 595 -15.56 4.27 27.24
N PHE A 596 -15.02 4.74 26.12
CA PHE A 596 -14.36 3.88 25.14
C PHE A 596 -12.85 4.00 25.31
N THR A 597 -12.13 2.87 25.27
CA THR A 597 -10.67 2.84 25.30
C THR A 597 -10.14 1.97 24.17
N LEU A 598 -9.08 2.39 23.50
CA LEU A 598 -8.44 1.59 22.47
C LEU A 598 -7.73 0.37 23.09
N LEU A 599 -8.09 -0.83 22.65
CA LEU A 599 -7.40 -2.07 23.03
C LEU A 599 -6.29 -2.45 22.06
N GLY A 600 -6.41 -2.02 20.81
CA GLY A 600 -5.43 -2.29 19.75
C GLY A 600 -6.08 -2.47 18.39
N ARG A 601 -5.30 -2.96 17.43
CA ARG A 601 -5.80 -3.31 16.10
C ARG A 601 -6.23 -4.77 16.05
N ARG A 602 -7.29 -5.02 15.28
CA ARG A 602 -7.76 -6.36 14.94
C ARG A 602 -7.02 -6.89 13.72
N SER A 603 -6.68 -8.16 13.73
CA SER A 603 -6.10 -8.85 12.58
C SER A 603 -7.16 -9.12 11.51
N ARG A 604 -6.71 -9.29 10.25
CA ARG A 604 -7.60 -9.64 9.13
C ARG A 604 -8.36 -10.94 9.37
N SER A 605 -7.69 -11.95 9.94
CA SER A 605 -8.32 -13.24 10.27
C SER A 605 -9.46 -13.10 11.30
N GLU A 606 -9.34 -12.19 12.26
CA GLU A 606 -10.40 -11.94 13.25
C GLU A 606 -11.57 -11.17 12.64
N ILE A 607 -11.32 -10.34 11.62
CA ILE A 607 -12.35 -9.58 10.91
C ILE A 607 -13.15 -10.51 9.99
N ASP A 608 -12.46 -11.36 9.23
CA ASP A 608 -13.10 -12.28 8.29
C ASP A 608 -13.96 -13.31 9.05
N ALA A 609 -13.49 -13.83 10.19
CA ALA A 609 -14.25 -14.73 11.05
C ALA A 609 -15.52 -14.08 11.62
N ASP A 610 -15.45 -12.81 12.00
CA ASP A 610 -16.61 -12.06 12.49
C ASP A 610 -17.61 -11.72 11.37
N ALA A 611 -17.12 -11.44 10.17
CA ALA A 611 -17.97 -11.18 9.00
C ALA A 611 -18.81 -12.42 8.66
N GLU A 612 -18.21 -13.61 8.63
CA GLU A 612 -18.91 -14.88 8.44
C GLU A 612 -19.97 -15.13 9.54
N LEU A 613 -19.66 -14.77 10.79
CA LEU A 613 -20.61 -14.88 11.91
C LEU A 613 -21.81 -13.92 11.76
N ILE A 614 -21.57 -12.69 11.32
CA ILE A 614 -22.62 -11.68 11.10
C ILE A 614 -23.54 -12.10 9.96
N GLU A 615 -22.98 -12.56 8.84
CA GLU A 615 -23.76 -13.05 7.69
C GLU A 615 -24.67 -14.21 8.11
N ALA A 616 -24.13 -15.20 8.84
CA ALA A 616 -24.92 -16.33 9.35
C ALA A 616 -26.05 -15.89 10.29
N GLN A 617 -25.84 -14.87 11.13
CA GLN A 617 -26.87 -14.32 12.02
C GLN A 617 -27.96 -13.56 11.26
N GLN A 618 -27.58 -12.81 10.22
CA GLN A 618 -28.54 -12.10 9.37
C GLN A 618 -29.41 -13.08 8.57
N GLU A 619 -28.82 -14.13 8.00
CA GLU A 619 -29.57 -15.19 7.32
C GLU A 619 -30.55 -15.90 8.26
N ALA A 620 -30.13 -16.20 9.50
CA ALA A 620 -31.00 -16.80 10.51
C ALA A 620 -32.17 -15.88 10.90
N ALA A 621 -31.93 -14.58 11.07
CA ALA A 621 -32.98 -13.61 11.40
C ALA A 621 -34.00 -13.42 10.26
N VAL A 622 -33.55 -13.50 9.00
CA VAL A 622 -34.44 -13.46 7.83
C VAL A 622 -35.29 -14.72 7.73
N ALA A 623 -34.74 -15.89 8.07
CA ALA A 623 -35.48 -17.15 8.12
C ALA A 623 -36.55 -17.15 9.23
N ASP A 624 -36.23 -16.67 10.43
CA ASP A 624 -37.17 -16.56 11.55
C ASP A 624 -38.32 -15.57 11.24
N ALA A 625 -38.02 -14.46 10.56
CA ALA A 625 -39.04 -13.51 10.12
C ALA A 625 -39.94 -14.07 9.00
N ALA A 626 -39.45 -15.00 8.18
CA ALA A 626 -40.25 -15.68 7.17
C ALA A 626 -41.22 -16.72 7.79
N GLU A 627 -40.79 -17.47 8.81
CA GLU A 627 -41.66 -18.40 9.54
C GLU A 627 -42.78 -17.68 10.30
N LEU A 628 -42.49 -16.52 10.90
CA LEU A 628 -43.50 -15.68 11.57
C LEU A 628 -44.48 -14.99 10.60
N GLY A 629 -44.15 -14.91 9.31
CA GLY A 629 -45.02 -14.38 8.26
C GLY A 629 -46.04 -15.38 7.71
N GLU A 630 -45.79 -16.69 7.85
CA GLU A 630 -46.67 -17.76 7.35
C GLU A 630 -47.79 -18.12 8.33
N ASP A 631 -47.60 -17.92 9.64
CA ASP A 631 -48.62 -18.21 10.68
C ASP A 631 -49.63 -17.07 10.93
N GLY A 632 -49.52 -15.93 10.24
CA GLY A 632 -50.40 -14.77 10.37
C GLY A 632 -51.60 -14.74 9.40
N ALA A 633 -51.72 -15.72 8.50
CA ALA A 633 -52.76 -15.76 7.47
C ALA A 633 -53.67 -17.00 7.58
N GLY A 634 -54.12 -17.32 8.79
CA GLY A 634 -55.11 -18.37 9.03
C GLY A 634 -56.00 -18.06 10.22
N GLU A 635 -57.31 -17.96 9.96
CA GLU A 635 -58.41 -18.10 10.91
C GLU A 635 -58.85 -16.85 11.71
N THR A 636 -59.70 -16.04 11.08
CA THR A 636 -60.87 -15.46 11.75
C THR A 636 -62.14 -15.77 10.97
N GLU A 637 -62.67 -17.00 11.12
CA GLU A 637 -64.11 -17.28 11.06
C GLU A 637 -64.53 -17.43 12.54
N GLY A 638 -65.44 -16.65 13.12
CA GLY A 638 -66.80 -16.43 12.64
C GLY A 638 -67.72 -17.43 13.34
N ASP A 639 -67.93 -17.30 14.65
CA ASP A 639 -68.98 -18.07 15.34
C ASP A 639 -69.89 -17.14 16.15
N ALA A 640 -71.13 -17.04 15.68
CA ALA A 640 -72.26 -16.41 16.35
C ALA A 640 -73.25 -17.54 16.70
N PRO A 641 -73.85 -17.56 17.89
CA PRO A 641 -74.61 -18.70 18.36
C PRO A 641 -76.00 -18.79 17.73
N SER A 642 -76.41 -20.03 17.46
CA SER A 642 -77.74 -20.43 17.02
C SER A 642 -78.76 -20.40 18.18
N GLU A 643 -79.88 -19.72 17.96
CA GLU A 643 -81.13 -19.94 18.70
C GLU A 643 -82.18 -20.52 17.76
N GLU A 644 -82.56 -21.79 18.00
CA GLU A 644 -83.82 -22.35 17.52
C GLU A 644 -84.92 -22.08 18.56
N GLY A 645 -86.09 -21.60 18.12
CA GLY A 645 -87.28 -21.65 18.97
C GLY A 645 -88.50 -20.83 18.54
N ALA A 646 -89.32 -21.45 17.67
CA ALA A 646 -90.79 -21.42 17.67
C ALA A 646 -91.59 -20.39 16.83
N GLU A 647 -92.27 -20.99 15.84
CA GLU A 647 -93.71 -20.89 15.52
C GLU A 647 -94.25 -19.83 14.56
N ALA A 648 -94.85 -20.38 13.49
CA ALA A 648 -95.75 -19.79 12.51
C ALA A 648 -97.18 -19.61 13.12
N PRO A 649 -98.21 -19.06 12.41
CA PRO A 649 -98.65 -19.56 11.11
C PRO A 649 -98.99 -18.50 10.06
N ALA A 650 -99.01 -19.00 8.82
CA ALA A 650 -99.58 -18.36 7.65
C ALA A 650 -101.11 -18.25 7.74
N GLU A 651 -101.64 -17.13 7.26
CA GLU A 651 -103.02 -17.00 6.79
C GLU A 651 -103.05 -17.15 5.25
N GLU A 652 -104.04 -17.91 4.78
CA GLU A 652 -104.41 -18.10 3.38
C GLU A 652 -104.96 -16.81 2.75
N GLY A 653 -104.75 -16.66 1.43
CA GLY A 653 -105.34 -15.55 0.67
C GLY A 653 -105.19 -15.68 -0.85
N GLN A 654 -105.95 -16.62 -1.42
CA GLN A 654 -106.40 -16.76 -2.83
C GLN A 654 -105.42 -17.23 -3.92
#